data_AF-A0A8S3T8X3-F1
#
_entry.id   AF-A0A8S3T8X3-F1
#
_cell.length_a   1.000
_cell.length_b   1.000
_cell.length_c   1.000
_cell.angle_alpha   90.00
_cell.angle_beta   90.00
_cell.angle_gamma   90.00
#
_symmetry.space_group_name_H-M   'P 1'
#
loop_
_entity.id
_entity.type
_entity.pdbx_description
1 polymer ?
#
loop_
_entity_poly.entity_id
_entity_poly.type
_entity_poly.pdbx_seq_one_letter_code
_entity_poly.pdbx_strand_id
1 'polypeptide(L)'
;MNQKSLIKQLTISAWNIHGLGDKSNDDFFLNSIKSDINILLETWKGECKEYNIPGFNTFSKIRKKKKKAKRHSGGILVYYKKIYSKGISHIQEGTNSQNRLWLKLDKNFFGLTHDLYLCAVYIPPVNSTHYENDYTQLEKEISTYSNKGQIALIGDFNSRTSSHPDFIENDDPDLFNIHSQNILPQNYDVDQFLKRNNQDKILNAQGNNLLELCLSSRLRILNGRYIGDSLGYFTCFTPNGLSTVDYAIVSKSLLTSVIYFKTNEINYLSDHAQIEIFLKCNISEKQYLFPEDKWKTMKSYKWNDNSKNILIQTISSENFINEIINFETKKYSENQNGIDQAASELDLILCNLTEKTCTLRHTQLTAGSVVYAPFLISPTHFFEIQHENENRNFSIDNDDEFDRSYLPSDQTTTTGVNISTREDEINLFEELKQVRNKHPNKFICSYLNINSLRYKFCAIKDLLSERIVDLLIIAETKLDDTFPDAQFKLDHYHLWRADRSAHGGGLAAYMRSDLASDRQKHLEFKTIESLCVEVVINAKKWLIAGLYRPQSITDNEFKNDFIQSYDKISVKYDNIVFLGDLNYDLLSKEKKQTLESACDICDLENVVKDATCFTQHAEPTLNDVILTNKNIIYKNVVNFNCAISDIGVYLYLLWMADCDRASMTVFSVSVMRISRSVLKTEL
;
A
#
# COMPACT_ATOMS: atom_id res chain seq x y z
N MET A 1 -37.71 28.51 -7.46
CA MET A 1 -36.58 29.08 -6.70
C MET A 1 -35.42 28.09 -6.75
N ASN A 2 -34.47 28.31 -7.66
CA ASN A 2 -33.27 27.49 -7.78
C ASN A 2 -32.30 27.83 -6.64
N GLN A 3 -32.20 26.97 -5.64
CA GLN A 3 -31.12 27.05 -4.66
C GLN A 3 -29.80 26.72 -5.35
N LYS A 4 -28.95 27.74 -5.54
CA LYS A 4 -27.55 27.53 -5.90
C LYS A 4 -26.88 26.74 -4.77
N SER A 5 -26.54 25.48 -5.01
CA SER A 5 -25.60 24.77 -4.14
C SER A 5 -24.24 25.44 -4.27
N LEU A 6 -23.73 26.08 -3.21
CA LEU A 6 -22.32 26.45 -3.18
C LEU A 6 -21.49 25.17 -3.14
N ILE A 7 -20.61 25.00 -4.12
CA ILE A 7 -19.57 23.96 -4.06
C ILE A 7 -18.67 24.34 -2.88
N LYS A 8 -18.62 23.49 -1.85
CA LYS A 8 -17.80 23.70 -0.66
C LYS A 8 -16.69 22.66 -0.65
N GLN A 9 -15.47 23.09 -0.37
CA GLN A 9 -14.32 22.19 -0.26
C GLN A 9 -14.25 21.62 1.15
N LEU A 10 -14.02 20.32 1.28
CA LEU A 10 -13.72 19.68 2.56
C LEU A 10 -12.20 19.51 2.68
N THR A 11 -11.64 19.97 3.80
CA THR A 11 -10.20 19.93 4.05
C THR A 11 -9.86 18.92 5.15
N ILE A 12 -8.96 17.99 4.84
CA ILE A 12 -8.53 16.92 5.76
C ILE A 12 -7.02 17.00 5.89
N SER A 13 -6.49 17.19 7.10
CA SER A 13 -5.07 17.18 7.37
C SER A 13 -4.65 15.98 8.21
N ALA A 14 -3.41 15.52 8.03
CA ALA A 14 -2.76 14.59 8.94
C ALA A 14 -1.36 15.08 9.28
N TRP A 15 -0.96 14.92 10.54
CA TRP A 15 0.34 15.31 11.03
C TRP A 15 0.82 14.38 12.14
N ASN A 16 1.93 13.67 11.92
CA ASN A 16 2.66 13.07 13.03
C ASN A 16 3.29 14.20 13.82
N ILE A 17 2.89 14.39 15.08
CA ILE A 17 3.34 15.50 15.91
C ILE A 17 4.32 15.08 17.00
N HIS A 18 4.75 13.82 16.99
CA HIS A 18 5.78 13.28 17.87
C HIS A 18 5.70 13.81 19.33
N GLY A 19 4.55 13.56 19.96
CA GLY A 19 4.19 13.99 21.30
C GLY A 19 3.51 15.36 21.36
N LEU A 20 2.28 15.40 21.88
CA LEU A 20 1.49 16.63 21.96
C LEU A 20 1.93 17.55 23.10
N GLY A 21 2.19 17.00 24.29
CA GLY A 21 2.82 17.70 25.42
C GLY A 21 2.39 19.17 25.58
N ASP A 22 3.39 20.04 25.64
CA ASP A 22 3.22 21.50 25.76
C ASP A 22 2.94 22.18 24.41
N LYS A 23 3.11 21.46 23.27
CA LYS A 23 2.77 21.97 21.93
C LYS A 23 1.30 22.36 21.82
N SER A 24 0.43 21.75 22.64
CA SER A 24 -0.98 22.11 22.73
C SER A 24 -1.25 23.56 23.15
N ASN A 25 -0.29 24.24 23.77
CA ASN A 25 -0.38 25.64 24.17
C ASN A 25 0.39 26.58 23.23
N ASP A 26 1.03 26.04 22.19
CA ASP A 26 1.80 26.83 21.23
C ASP A 26 0.84 27.47 20.20
N ASP A 27 0.95 28.79 20.01
CA ASP A 27 0.05 29.52 19.12
C ASP A 27 0.19 29.08 17.65
N PHE A 28 1.41 28.74 17.22
CA PHE A 28 1.64 28.26 15.87
C PHE A 28 1.03 26.87 15.66
N PHE A 29 1.08 26.00 16.67
CA PHE A 29 0.37 24.72 16.66
C PHE A 29 -1.14 24.93 16.54
N LEU A 30 -1.74 25.78 17.38
CA LEU A 30 -3.17 26.06 17.36
C LEU A 30 -3.62 26.65 16.01
N ASN A 31 -2.83 27.57 15.45
CA ASN A 31 -3.07 28.16 14.13
C ASN A 31 -2.90 27.15 12.98
N SER A 32 -2.15 26.07 13.19
CA SER A 32 -2.00 24.98 12.22
C SER A 32 -3.21 24.03 12.20
N ILE A 33 -4.04 24.00 13.26
CA ILE A 33 -5.30 23.23 13.33
C ILE A 33 -6.45 24.00 12.68
N LYS A 34 -6.41 24.16 11.35
CA LYS A 34 -7.38 24.96 10.58
C LYS A 34 -8.29 24.16 9.65
N SER A 35 -7.89 22.93 9.33
CA SER A 35 -8.65 22.06 8.42
C SER A 35 -10.00 21.69 9.01
N ASP A 36 -10.93 21.24 8.18
CA ASP A 36 -12.25 20.80 8.62
C ASP A 36 -12.18 19.54 9.49
N ILE A 37 -11.23 18.66 9.13
CA ILE A 37 -10.82 17.48 9.90
C ILE A 37 -9.29 17.53 10.01
N ASN A 38 -8.75 17.44 11.23
CA ASN A 38 -7.32 17.43 11.50
C ASN A 38 -6.99 16.16 12.29
N ILE A 39 -6.08 15.36 11.76
CA ILE A 39 -5.64 14.08 12.33
C ILE A 39 -4.23 14.28 12.85
N LEU A 40 -4.01 13.98 14.13
CA LEU A 40 -2.71 14.04 14.78
C LEU A 40 -2.28 12.64 15.19
N LEU A 41 -1.07 12.27 14.82
CA LEU A 41 -0.47 10.98 15.12
C LEU A 41 0.64 11.15 16.15
N GLU A 42 0.99 10.06 16.81
CA GLU A 42 1.96 10.06 17.93
C GLU A 42 1.65 11.09 19.01
N THR A 43 0.37 11.22 19.36
CA THR A 43 -0.05 12.24 20.33
C THR A 43 0.53 12.04 21.74
N TRP A 44 0.87 10.79 22.08
CA TRP A 44 1.38 10.38 23.40
C TRP A 44 0.46 10.84 24.54
N LYS A 45 -0.83 11.00 24.22
CA LYS A 45 -1.88 11.39 25.16
C LYS A 45 -2.10 10.27 26.18
N GLY A 46 -2.24 10.63 27.46
CA GLY A 46 -2.69 9.71 28.51
C GLY A 46 -4.19 9.85 28.79
N GLU A 47 -4.79 8.87 29.47
CA GLU A 47 -6.25 8.82 29.71
C GLU A 47 -6.80 10.07 30.41
N CYS A 48 -6.04 10.67 31.34
CA CYS A 48 -6.51 11.81 32.14
C CYS A 48 -6.28 13.19 31.49
N LYS A 49 -5.64 13.28 30.33
CA LYS A 49 -5.35 14.58 29.68
C LYS A 49 -6.35 14.83 28.58
N GLU A 50 -7.06 15.96 28.62
CA GLU A 50 -7.88 16.43 27.51
C GLU A 50 -7.20 17.60 26.78
N TYR A 51 -7.35 17.62 25.47
CA TYR A 51 -6.86 18.68 24.60
C TYR A 51 -8.06 19.15 23.79
N ASN A 52 -8.63 20.29 24.17
CA ASN A 52 -9.86 20.81 23.59
C ASN A 52 -9.54 22.12 22.89
N ILE A 53 -9.89 22.20 21.61
CA ILE A 53 -9.73 23.42 20.80
C ILE A 53 -11.13 24.02 20.57
N PRO A 54 -11.36 25.30 20.90
CA PRO A 54 -12.65 25.95 20.66
C PRO A 54 -13.12 25.79 19.21
N GLY A 55 -14.41 25.49 19.02
CA GLY A 55 -15.00 25.28 17.69
C GLY A 55 -14.79 23.88 17.09
N PHE A 56 -14.01 23.01 17.73
CA PHE A 56 -13.80 21.63 17.30
C PHE A 56 -14.46 20.64 18.27
N ASN A 57 -14.87 19.50 17.72
CA ASN A 57 -15.07 18.27 18.47
C ASN A 57 -13.78 17.47 18.43
N THR A 58 -13.53 16.74 19.51
CA THR A 58 -12.32 15.95 19.70
C THR A 58 -12.67 14.48 19.84
N PHE A 59 -11.94 13.62 19.16
CA PHE A 59 -12.02 12.18 19.35
C PHE A 59 -10.60 11.59 19.38
N SER A 60 -10.32 10.68 20.30
CA SER A 60 -8.96 10.16 20.48
C SER A 60 -8.95 8.67 20.72
N LYS A 61 -8.02 7.97 20.06
CA LYS A 61 -7.66 6.59 20.37
C LYS A 61 -6.30 6.58 21.06
N ILE A 62 -6.33 6.32 22.37
CA ILE A 62 -5.13 6.30 23.22
C ILE A 62 -4.51 4.91 23.18
N ARG A 63 -3.18 4.84 22.96
CA ARG A 63 -2.43 3.58 23.04
C ARG A 63 -2.18 3.23 24.51
N LYS A 64 -2.37 1.96 24.86
CA LYS A 64 -2.12 1.48 26.23
C LYS A 64 -0.63 1.64 26.58
N LYS A 65 -0.34 2.32 27.69
CA LYS A 65 1.02 2.49 28.19
C LYS A 65 1.58 1.15 28.69
N LYS A 66 2.77 0.76 28.20
CA LYS A 66 3.48 -0.42 28.75
C LYS A 66 3.90 -0.15 30.20
N LYS A 67 3.81 -1.18 31.06
CA LYS A 67 4.11 -1.07 32.51
C LYS A 67 5.49 -0.45 32.82
N LYS A 68 6.51 -0.76 32.02
CA LYS A 68 7.89 -0.26 32.20
C LYS A 68 8.16 1.07 31.50
N ALA A 69 7.23 1.59 30.69
CA ALA A 69 7.47 2.81 29.93
C ALA A 69 7.38 4.04 30.86
N LYS A 70 8.36 4.95 30.76
CA LYS A 70 8.34 6.20 31.52
C LYS A 70 7.23 7.12 31.03
N ARG A 71 7.04 7.23 29.71
CA ARG A 71 6.04 8.06 29.03
C ARG A 71 5.03 7.23 28.22
N HIS A 72 3.93 7.86 27.82
CA HIS A 72 3.02 7.31 26.80
C HIS A 72 3.69 7.39 25.42
N SER A 73 3.25 6.57 24.47
CA SER A 73 3.74 6.55 23.08
C SER A 73 2.61 6.22 22.11
N GLY A 74 2.76 6.57 20.84
CA GLY A 74 1.71 6.41 19.81
C GLY A 74 0.44 7.22 20.11
N GLY A 75 -0.71 6.70 19.67
CA GLY A 75 -2.03 7.31 19.88
C GLY A 75 -2.42 8.30 18.79
N ILE A 76 -3.71 8.34 18.48
CA ILE A 76 -4.32 9.14 17.40
C ILE A 76 -5.33 10.10 18.01
N LEU A 77 -5.31 11.36 17.58
CA LEU A 77 -6.24 12.41 17.98
C LEU A 77 -6.83 13.05 16.74
N VAL A 78 -8.14 13.18 16.69
CA VAL A 78 -8.87 13.83 15.60
C VAL A 78 -9.61 15.04 16.14
N TYR A 79 -9.40 16.17 15.49
CA TYR A 79 -10.25 17.36 15.62
C TYR A 79 -11.10 17.51 14.37
N TYR A 80 -12.40 17.74 14.51
CA TYR A 80 -13.24 18.16 13.39
C TYR A 80 -14.18 19.28 13.80
N LYS A 81 -14.45 20.21 12.89
CA LYS A 81 -15.25 21.40 13.23
C LYS A 81 -16.64 20.99 13.69
N LYS A 82 -17.16 21.64 14.75
CA LYS A 82 -18.47 21.33 15.36
C LYS A 82 -19.62 21.36 14.36
N ILE A 83 -19.53 22.20 13.32
CA ILE A 83 -20.53 22.27 12.24
C ILE A 83 -20.72 20.94 11.49
N TYR A 84 -19.75 20.02 11.54
CA TYR A 84 -19.81 18.73 10.85
C TYR A 84 -20.25 17.57 11.75
N SER A 85 -20.67 17.84 13.00
CA SER A 85 -21.07 16.81 13.97
C SER A 85 -22.16 15.86 13.46
N LYS A 86 -23.10 16.35 12.65
CA LYS A 86 -24.18 15.53 12.09
C LYS A 86 -23.74 14.66 10.92
N GLY A 87 -22.65 15.01 10.24
CA GLY A 87 -22.15 14.29 9.07
C GLY A 87 -21.06 13.29 9.38
N ILE A 88 -20.42 13.36 10.56
CA ILE A 88 -19.28 12.52 10.93
C ILE A 88 -19.69 11.54 12.02
N SER A 89 -19.51 10.25 11.76
CA SER A 89 -19.73 9.18 12.74
C SER A 89 -18.42 8.43 13.03
N HIS A 90 -18.17 8.11 14.30
CA HIS A 90 -17.00 7.36 14.73
C HIS A 90 -17.28 5.86 14.65
N ILE A 91 -16.41 5.09 14.01
CA ILE A 91 -16.60 3.64 13.89
C ILE A 91 -15.84 2.95 15.04
N GLN A 92 -16.59 2.46 16.02
CA GLN A 92 -16.04 1.78 17.20
C GLN A 92 -15.99 0.25 17.06
N GLU A 93 -16.85 -0.33 16.22
CA GLU A 93 -16.97 -1.78 16.05
C GLU A 93 -15.88 -2.35 15.12
N GLY A 94 -15.31 -3.50 15.49
CA GLY A 94 -14.43 -4.30 14.62
C GLY A 94 -12.96 -3.87 14.50
N THR A 95 -12.55 -2.74 15.09
CA THR A 95 -11.17 -2.23 14.99
C THR A 95 -10.41 -2.34 16.33
N ASN A 96 -9.97 -3.55 16.67
CA ASN A 96 -9.13 -3.80 17.87
C ASN A 96 -7.74 -3.14 17.80
N SER A 97 -7.37 -2.54 16.66
CA SER A 97 -6.06 -1.91 16.47
C SER A 97 -5.96 -0.58 17.23
N GLN A 98 -4.92 -0.42 18.06
CA GLN A 98 -4.58 0.85 18.73
C GLN A 98 -3.93 1.88 17.78
N ASN A 99 -3.75 1.52 16.52
CA ASN A 99 -2.94 2.19 15.52
C ASN A 99 -3.77 2.73 14.34
N ARG A 100 -5.10 2.55 14.40
CA ARG A 100 -6.04 3.02 13.39
C ARG A 100 -7.32 3.55 14.01
N LEU A 101 -7.89 4.54 13.35
CA LEU A 101 -9.15 5.16 13.75
C LEU A 101 -9.98 5.47 12.50
N TRP A 102 -11.19 4.92 12.44
CA TRP A 102 -12.09 5.09 11.31
C TRP A 102 -13.22 6.08 11.60
N LEU A 103 -13.48 6.94 10.63
CA LEU A 103 -14.59 7.89 10.59
C LEU A 103 -15.44 7.60 9.35
N LYS A 104 -16.76 7.65 9.51
CA LYS A 104 -17.71 7.66 8.40
C LYS A 104 -18.18 9.09 8.15
N LEU A 105 -18.03 9.57 6.93
CA LEU A 105 -18.56 10.83 6.44
C LEU A 105 -19.81 10.55 5.61
N ASP A 106 -20.94 11.10 6.03
CA ASP A 106 -22.25 10.87 5.40
C ASP A 106 -22.36 11.58 4.05
N LYS A 107 -22.72 10.81 3.02
CA LYS A 107 -22.79 11.31 1.64
C LYS A 107 -23.82 12.41 1.44
N ASN A 108 -24.95 12.35 2.14
CA ASN A 108 -26.01 13.35 1.97
C ASN A 108 -25.60 14.66 2.62
N PHE A 109 -24.98 14.58 3.80
CA PHE A 109 -24.48 15.73 4.52
C PHE A 109 -23.35 16.44 3.76
N PHE A 110 -22.37 15.69 3.25
CA PHE A 110 -21.23 16.24 2.52
C PHE A 110 -21.49 16.44 1.02
N GLY A 111 -22.65 16.02 0.51
CA GLY A 111 -22.96 16.05 -0.92
C GLY A 111 -21.99 15.22 -1.77
N LEU A 112 -21.57 14.07 -1.24
CA LEU A 112 -20.71 13.08 -1.91
C LEU A 112 -21.58 12.09 -2.70
N THR A 113 -20.95 11.37 -3.63
CA THR A 113 -21.65 10.30 -4.38
C THR A 113 -21.91 9.06 -3.51
N HIS A 114 -20.95 8.74 -2.65
CA HIS A 114 -20.98 7.62 -1.71
C HIS A 114 -20.54 8.09 -0.33
N ASP A 115 -20.86 7.31 0.70
CA ASP A 115 -20.31 7.56 2.03
C ASP A 115 -18.79 7.46 1.94
N LEU A 116 -18.06 8.29 2.69
CA LEU A 116 -16.60 8.26 2.71
C LEU A 116 -16.12 7.70 4.05
N TYR A 117 -15.38 6.61 4.00
CA TYR A 117 -14.74 5.97 5.14
C TYR A 117 -13.28 6.44 5.20
N LEU A 118 -13.00 7.33 6.15
CA LEU A 118 -11.70 7.94 6.40
C LEU A 118 -10.99 7.21 7.54
N CYS A 119 -9.83 6.62 7.25
CA CYS A 119 -8.97 5.99 8.25
C CYS A 119 -7.75 6.87 8.55
N ALA A 120 -7.61 7.28 9.81
CA ALA A 120 -6.34 7.76 10.34
C ALA A 120 -5.45 6.56 10.66
N VAL A 121 -4.27 6.50 10.04
CA VAL A 121 -3.35 5.36 10.15
C VAL A 121 -2.03 5.80 10.79
N TYR A 122 -1.56 5.02 11.76
CA TYR A 122 -0.20 5.12 12.29
C TYR A 122 0.42 3.73 12.42
N ILE A 123 1.26 3.33 11.46
CA ILE A 123 2.01 2.07 11.53
C ILE A 123 3.35 2.36 12.22
N PRO A 124 3.67 1.76 13.37
CA PRO A 124 4.96 1.95 14.02
C PRO A 124 6.13 1.55 13.11
N PRO A 125 7.33 2.13 13.28
CA PRO A 125 8.51 1.69 12.55
C PRO A 125 8.91 0.27 12.98
N VAL A 126 9.54 -0.50 12.08
CA VAL A 126 9.90 -1.93 12.27
C VAL A 126 10.67 -2.19 13.56
N ASN A 127 11.55 -1.27 13.93
CA ASN A 127 12.39 -1.38 15.11
C ASN A 127 11.65 -1.04 16.42
N SER A 128 10.37 -0.67 16.34
CA SER A 128 9.54 -0.38 17.50
C SER A 128 9.13 -1.66 18.20
N THR A 129 9.17 -1.65 19.53
CA THR A 129 8.60 -2.73 20.36
C THR A 129 7.07 -2.87 20.23
N HIS A 130 6.43 -2.00 19.44
CA HIS A 130 5.00 -2.01 19.13
C HIS A 130 4.72 -2.34 17.66
N TYR A 131 5.76 -2.66 16.87
CA TYR A 131 5.57 -3.05 15.48
C TYR A 131 4.90 -4.40 15.38
N GLU A 132 3.81 -4.43 14.62
CA GLU A 132 3.13 -5.63 14.16
C GLU A 132 2.84 -5.39 12.67
N ASN A 133 3.01 -6.42 11.83
CA ASN A 133 2.68 -6.32 10.41
C ASN A 133 1.15 -6.27 10.25
N ASP A 134 0.58 -5.06 10.39
CA ASP A 134 -0.85 -4.81 10.51
C ASP A 134 -1.54 -4.60 9.14
N TYR A 135 -0.82 -4.84 8.04
CA TYR A 135 -1.30 -4.65 6.67
C TYR A 135 -2.45 -5.60 6.30
N THR A 136 -2.38 -6.88 6.67
CA THR A 136 -3.45 -7.86 6.41
C THR A 136 -4.76 -7.49 7.10
N GLN A 137 -4.68 -7.02 8.34
CA GLN A 137 -5.86 -6.59 9.10
C GLN A 137 -6.42 -5.27 8.55
N LEU A 138 -5.54 -4.33 8.15
CA LEU A 138 -5.95 -3.11 7.44
C LEU A 138 -6.65 -3.45 6.11
N GLU A 139 -6.13 -4.41 5.33
CA GLU A 139 -6.77 -4.88 4.09
C GLU A 139 -8.19 -5.42 4.35
N LYS A 140 -8.36 -6.24 5.40
CA LYS A 140 -9.67 -6.75 5.82
C LYS A 140 -10.65 -5.63 6.20
N GLU A 141 -10.17 -4.61 6.90
CA GLU A 141 -10.96 -3.43 7.26
C GLU A 141 -11.35 -2.62 6.01
N ILE A 142 -10.40 -2.34 5.12
CA ILE A 142 -10.63 -1.65 3.84
C ILE A 142 -11.68 -2.40 3.03
N SER A 143 -11.50 -3.71 2.88
CA SER A 143 -12.44 -4.61 2.23
C SER A 143 -13.86 -4.48 2.81
N THR A 144 -13.99 -4.53 4.13
CA THR A 144 -15.28 -4.38 4.83
C THR A 144 -15.98 -3.04 4.53
N TYR A 145 -15.22 -1.94 4.49
CA TYR A 145 -15.78 -0.60 4.28
C TYR A 145 -15.95 -0.24 2.80
N SER A 146 -15.16 -0.84 1.91
CA SER A 146 -15.22 -0.62 0.46
C SER A 146 -16.56 -1.03 -0.13
N ASN A 147 -17.23 -2.02 0.49
CA ASN A 147 -18.59 -2.43 0.15
C ASN A 147 -19.67 -1.42 0.55
N LYS A 148 -19.34 -0.48 1.44
CA LYS A 148 -20.29 0.49 2.01
C LYS A 148 -20.08 1.90 1.46
N GLY A 149 -18.86 2.21 1.00
CA GLY A 149 -18.52 3.53 0.51
C GLY A 149 -17.09 3.64 -0.01
N GLN A 150 -16.70 4.86 -0.35
CA GLN A 150 -15.35 5.17 -0.80
C GLN A 150 -14.37 5.17 0.37
N ILE A 151 -13.10 4.86 0.09
CA ILE A 151 -12.05 4.77 1.09
C ILE A 151 -11.08 5.94 0.95
N ALA A 152 -10.69 6.52 2.09
CA ALA A 152 -9.51 7.36 2.22
C ALA A 152 -8.69 6.91 3.44
N LEU A 153 -7.40 6.72 3.26
CA LEU A 153 -6.43 6.48 4.33
C LEU A 153 -5.50 7.68 4.38
N ILE A 154 -5.18 8.15 5.58
CA ILE A 154 -4.25 9.26 5.75
C ILE A 154 -3.44 9.07 7.03
N GLY A 155 -2.12 9.27 6.94
CA GLY A 155 -1.25 9.26 8.10
C GLY A 155 0.13 8.70 7.82
N ASP A 156 0.80 8.26 8.89
CA ASP A 156 2.19 7.78 8.87
C ASP A 156 2.22 6.26 8.79
N PHE A 157 2.70 5.76 7.66
CA PHE A 157 2.80 4.32 7.39
C PHE A 157 4.19 3.77 7.69
N ASN A 158 5.17 4.61 8.03
CA ASN A 158 6.59 4.24 8.14
C ASN A 158 7.10 3.42 6.93
N SER A 159 6.53 3.70 5.76
CA SER A 159 6.70 2.90 4.53
C SER A 159 7.31 3.75 3.44
N ARG A 160 8.41 3.30 2.85
CA ARG A 160 9.10 4.03 1.78
C ARG A 160 8.80 3.31 0.47
N THR A 161 8.02 3.93 -0.39
CA THR A 161 7.48 3.29 -1.61
C THR A 161 8.32 3.57 -2.86
N SER A 162 9.42 4.34 -2.74
CA SER A 162 10.17 4.86 -3.88
C SER A 162 9.22 5.47 -4.93
N SER A 163 9.52 5.31 -6.21
CA SER A 163 8.63 5.66 -7.34
C SER A 163 7.90 4.45 -7.92
N HIS A 164 7.79 3.35 -7.16
CA HIS A 164 7.12 2.14 -7.63
C HIS A 164 5.61 2.37 -7.80
N PRO A 165 5.00 1.72 -8.80
CA PRO A 165 3.60 1.92 -9.15
C PRO A 165 2.66 1.40 -8.08
N ASP A 166 1.62 2.19 -7.78
CA ASP A 166 0.47 1.84 -6.93
C ASP A 166 -0.77 1.51 -7.78
N PHE A 167 -0.54 1.16 -9.05
CA PHE A 167 -1.54 0.79 -10.06
C PHE A 167 -0.94 -0.32 -10.95
N ILE A 168 -1.77 -1.03 -11.71
CA ILE A 168 -1.28 -2.07 -12.62
C ILE A 168 -0.60 -1.42 -13.83
N GLU A 169 0.69 -1.70 -14.03
CA GLU A 169 1.40 -1.25 -15.22
C GLU A 169 0.92 -2.02 -16.46
N ASN A 170 0.83 -1.32 -17.60
CA ASN A 170 0.41 -1.88 -18.89
C ASN A 170 -0.98 -2.54 -18.88
N ASP A 171 -1.91 -1.98 -18.10
CA ASP A 171 -3.32 -2.43 -18.08
C ASP A 171 -4.09 -1.94 -19.32
N ASP A 172 -3.61 -2.29 -20.52
CA ASP A 172 -4.20 -1.92 -21.81
C ASP A 172 -4.98 -3.11 -22.40
N PRO A 173 -6.32 -3.04 -22.49
CA PRO A 173 -7.12 -4.11 -23.06
C PRO A 173 -6.82 -4.37 -24.52
N ASP A 174 -6.47 -3.36 -25.30
CA ASP A 174 -6.22 -3.50 -26.73
C ASP A 174 -4.88 -4.20 -26.98
N LEU A 175 -3.85 -3.85 -26.20
CA LEU A 175 -2.56 -4.56 -26.22
C LEU A 175 -2.74 -6.02 -25.76
N PHE A 176 -3.52 -6.24 -24.71
CA PHE A 176 -3.87 -7.59 -24.25
C PHE A 176 -4.63 -8.36 -25.35
N ASN A 177 -5.65 -7.77 -25.97
CA ASN A 177 -6.44 -8.45 -27.01
C ASN A 177 -5.60 -8.82 -28.25
N ILE A 178 -4.62 -7.99 -28.63
CA ILE A 178 -3.74 -8.24 -29.77
C ILE A 178 -2.78 -9.40 -29.51
N HIS A 179 -2.17 -9.48 -28.32
CA HIS A 179 -1.13 -10.47 -28.03
C HIS A 179 -1.66 -11.84 -27.61
N SER A 180 -2.97 -11.99 -27.37
CA SER A 180 -3.44 -13.04 -26.47
C SER A 180 -4.56 -13.93 -26.96
N GLN A 181 -5.10 -13.65 -28.15
CA GLN A 181 -6.27 -14.33 -28.75
C GLN A 181 -7.55 -14.38 -27.89
N ASN A 182 -7.51 -13.86 -26.65
CA ASN A 182 -8.60 -13.74 -25.70
C ASN A 182 -9.06 -12.29 -25.58
N ILE A 183 -10.37 -12.08 -25.68
CA ILE A 183 -11.01 -10.77 -25.57
C ILE A 183 -11.38 -10.53 -24.10
N LEU A 184 -10.80 -9.48 -23.49
CA LEU A 184 -11.21 -9.05 -22.15
C LEU A 184 -12.72 -8.70 -22.13
N PRO A 185 -13.43 -8.89 -21.00
CA PRO A 185 -14.84 -8.55 -20.89
C PRO A 185 -15.10 -7.09 -21.27
N GLN A 186 -16.24 -6.80 -21.92
CA GLN A 186 -16.60 -5.42 -22.32
C GLN A 186 -16.66 -4.43 -21.15
N ASN A 187 -16.80 -4.92 -19.92
CA ASN A 187 -16.85 -4.15 -18.67
C ASN A 187 -15.54 -4.21 -17.87
N TYR A 188 -14.42 -4.59 -18.49
CA TYR A 188 -13.10 -4.54 -17.85
C TYR A 188 -12.74 -3.10 -17.47
N ASP A 189 -12.66 -2.85 -16.17
CA ASP A 189 -12.33 -1.53 -15.62
C ASP A 189 -10.81 -1.34 -15.57
N VAL A 190 -10.28 -0.80 -16.67
CA VAL A 190 -8.88 -0.44 -16.88
C VAL A 190 -8.34 0.42 -15.76
N ASP A 191 -7.23 0.00 -15.19
CA ASP A 191 -6.47 0.77 -14.25
C ASP A 191 -5.75 1.95 -14.93
N GLN A 192 -6.35 3.13 -14.85
CA GLN A 192 -5.80 4.32 -15.48
C GLN A 192 -4.43 4.69 -14.91
N PHE A 193 -3.47 4.79 -15.83
CA PHE A 193 -2.09 5.16 -15.55
C PHE A 193 -1.98 6.62 -15.08
N LEU A 194 -1.61 6.81 -13.82
CA LEU A 194 -1.26 8.12 -13.27
C LEU A 194 0.04 8.00 -12.49
N LYS A 195 1.18 8.14 -13.18
CA LYS A 195 2.49 8.19 -12.51
C LYS A 195 2.50 9.27 -11.43
N ARG A 196 3.15 8.96 -10.31
CA ARG A 196 3.45 9.90 -9.24
C ARG A 196 4.96 10.16 -9.21
N ASN A 197 5.33 11.37 -8.84
CA ASN A 197 6.70 11.68 -8.47
C ASN A 197 6.96 11.30 -7.01
N ASN A 198 8.22 11.05 -6.66
CA ASN A 198 8.62 10.88 -5.27
C ASN A 198 10.09 11.26 -5.15
N GLN A 199 10.43 12.20 -4.27
CA GLN A 199 11.81 12.56 -3.96
C GLN A 199 12.52 11.44 -3.20
N ASP A 200 11.77 10.67 -2.40
CA ASP A 200 12.28 9.47 -1.78
C ASP A 200 12.35 8.34 -2.83
N LYS A 201 13.57 7.91 -3.16
CA LYS A 201 13.83 6.81 -4.10
C LYS A 201 14.10 5.48 -3.40
N ILE A 202 14.06 5.43 -2.08
CA ILE A 202 14.29 4.20 -1.31
C ILE A 202 12.98 3.42 -1.20
N LEU A 203 13.07 2.12 -1.38
CA LEU A 203 12.01 1.15 -1.16
C LEU A 203 12.35 0.32 0.07
N ASN A 204 11.43 0.21 1.03
CA ASN A 204 11.56 -0.72 2.16
C ASN A 204 10.47 -1.80 2.12
N ALA A 205 10.60 -2.84 2.94
CA ALA A 205 9.65 -3.95 2.98
C ALA A 205 8.21 -3.49 3.27
N GLN A 206 8.04 -2.50 4.15
CA GLN A 206 6.73 -1.92 4.47
C GLN A 206 6.17 -1.12 3.28
N GLY A 207 7.04 -0.48 2.49
CA GLY A 207 6.71 0.14 1.22
C GLY A 207 6.15 -0.85 0.21
N ASN A 208 6.75 -2.04 0.09
CA ASN A 208 6.19 -3.12 -0.73
C ASN A 208 4.80 -3.55 -0.24
N ASN A 209 4.64 -3.77 1.06
CA ASN A 209 3.34 -4.14 1.63
C ASN A 209 2.27 -3.05 1.38
N LEU A 210 2.65 -1.77 1.45
CA LEU A 210 1.75 -0.66 1.16
C LEU A 210 1.36 -0.61 -0.33
N LEU A 211 2.30 -0.87 -1.23
CA LEU A 211 2.04 -0.93 -2.67
C LEU A 211 1.13 -2.11 -3.01
N GLU A 212 1.41 -3.30 -2.48
CA GLU A 212 0.54 -4.48 -2.63
C GLU A 212 -0.87 -4.21 -2.10
N LEU A 213 -1.00 -3.56 -0.93
CA LEU A 213 -2.29 -3.14 -0.41
C LEU A 213 -3.02 -2.18 -1.38
N CYS A 214 -2.29 -1.25 -1.99
CA CYS A 214 -2.87 -0.32 -2.95
C CYS A 214 -3.35 -1.04 -4.22
N LEU A 215 -2.57 -1.99 -4.73
CA LEU A 215 -2.91 -2.81 -5.88
C LEU A 215 -4.14 -3.69 -5.58
N SER A 216 -4.10 -4.45 -4.49
CA SER A 216 -5.17 -5.39 -4.11
C SER A 216 -6.50 -4.69 -3.80
N SER A 217 -6.43 -3.48 -3.22
CA SER A 217 -7.61 -2.74 -2.76
C SER A 217 -8.02 -1.58 -3.68
N ARG A 218 -7.41 -1.45 -4.87
CA ARG A 218 -7.65 -0.35 -5.84
C ARG A 218 -7.53 1.05 -5.21
N LEU A 219 -6.51 1.21 -4.38
CA LEU A 219 -6.19 2.46 -3.74
C LEU A 219 -5.03 3.17 -4.46
N ARG A 220 -5.02 4.50 -4.36
CA ARG A 220 -4.14 5.39 -5.11
C ARG A 220 -3.52 6.40 -4.17
N ILE A 221 -2.20 6.43 -4.14
CA ILE A 221 -1.39 7.39 -3.38
C ILE A 221 -1.53 8.78 -4.01
N LEU A 222 -1.85 9.79 -3.21
CA LEU A 222 -1.98 11.17 -3.69
C LEU A 222 -0.63 11.89 -3.77
N ASN A 223 0.31 11.53 -2.89
CA ASN A 223 1.65 12.10 -2.86
C ASN A 223 2.32 11.97 -4.24
N GLY A 224 2.87 13.06 -4.75
CA GLY A 224 3.52 13.09 -6.05
C GLY A 224 2.61 13.18 -7.26
N ARG A 225 1.28 13.17 -7.08
CA ARG A 225 0.32 13.03 -8.18
C ARG A 225 -0.53 14.29 -8.42
N TYR A 226 -0.68 15.13 -7.41
CA TYR A 226 -1.58 16.29 -7.44
C TYR A 226 -0.83 17.61 -7.35
N ILE A 227 -1.49 18.67 -7.85
CA ILE A 227 -1.03 20.05 -7.69
C ILE A 227 -0.91 20.33 -6.18
N GLY A 228 0.24 20.88 -5.77
CA GLY A 228 0.63 21.11 -4.38
C GLY A 228 1.68 20.15 -3.85
N ASP A 229 1.83 18.97 -4.47
CA ASP A 229 2.87 17.99 -4.16
C ASP A 229 3.35 17.28 -5.44
N SER A 230 3.31 17.97 -6.59
CA SER A 230 3.59 17.33 -7.90
C SER A 230 5.02 16.82 -8.03
N LEU A 231 5.94 17.25 -7.17
CA LEU A 231 7.31 16.73 -7.11
C LEU A 231 7.46 15.53 -6.16
N GLY A 232 6.44 15.24 -5.34
CA GLY A 232 6.43 14.18 -4.33
C GLY A 232 7.41 14.47 -3.20
N TYR A 233 7.16 15.52 -2.43
CA TYR A 233 8.09 16.01 -1.42
C TYR A 233 8.31 15.02 -0.28
N PHE A 234 9.48 15.09 0.35
CA PHE A 234 9.72 14.40 1.62
C PHE A 234 8.72 14.83 2.69
N THR A 235 8.29 13.89 3.52
CA THR A 235 7.32 14.16 4.59
C THR A 235 7.93 14.03 5.98
N CYS A 236 9.10 13.41 6.12
CA CYS A 236 9.79 13.20 7.38
C CYS A 236 11.28 13.55 7.25
N PHE A 237 11.78 14.35 8.21
CA PHE A 237 13.10 14.97 8.22
C PHE A 237 13.77 14.69 9.56
N THR A 238 14.45 13.55 9.63
CA THR A 238 15.18 13.15 10.84
C THR A 238 16.68 13.44 10.69
N PRO A 239 17.44 13.49 11.78
CA PRO A 239 18.91 13.53 11.70
C PRO A 239 19.52 12.34 10.94
N ASN A 240 18.79 11.22 10.82
CA ASN A 240 19.21 10.01 10.13
C ASN A 240 18.87 10.03 8.62
N GLY A 241 18.24 11.10 8.13
CA GLY A 241 17.90 11.28 6.73
C GLY A 241 16.45 11.67 6.50
N LEU A 242 16.15 11.87 5.21
CA LEU A 242 14.86 12.29 4.71
C LEU A 242 14.07 11.09 4.17
N SER A 243 12.76 11.10 4.36
CA SER A 243 11.89 10.04 3.85
C SER A 243 10.48 10.52 3.55
N THR A 244 9.80 9.79 2.67
CA THR A 244 8.37 9.94 2.41
C THR A 244 7.67 8.75 3.06
N VAL A 245 7.01 9.01 4.19
CA VAL A 245 6.35 7.97 5.02
C VAL A 245 4.91 8.33 5.40
N ASP A 246 4.55 9.61 5.26
CA ASP A 246 3.21 10.13 5.50
C ASP A 246 2.45 10.19 4.18
N TYR A 247 1.41 9.37 4.04
CA TYR A 247 0.65 9.26 2.81
C TYR A 247 -0.81 9.66 2.99
N ALA A 248 -1.34 10.28 1.94
CA ALA A 248 -2.77 10.28 1.68
C ALA A 248 -3.05 9.30 0.54
N ILE A 249 -3.98 8.38 0.77
CA ILE A 249 -4.29 7.27 -0.13
C ILE A 249 -5.80 7.18 -0.28
N VAL A 250 -6.32 7.10 -1.50
CA VAL A 250 -7.77 7.08 -1.74
C VAL A 250 -8.17 5.97 -2.70
N SER A 251 -9.40 5.47 -2.59
CA SER A 251 -9.96 4.60 -3.62
C SER A 251 -9.93 5.28 -5.00
N LYS A 252 -9.64 4.52 -6.06
CA LYS A 252 -9.57 5.02 -7.45
C LYS A 252 -10.76 5.92 -7.82
N SER A 253 -11.98 5.53 -7.42
CA SER A 253 -13.20 6.30 -7.71
C SER A 253 -13.26 7.67 -7.03
N LEU A 254 -12.53 7.86 -5.91
CA LEU A 254 -12.48 9.12 -5.17
C LEU A 254 -11.49 10.12 -5.77
N LEU A 255 -10.54 9.69 -6.62
CA LEU A 255 -9.54 10.56 -7.25
C LEU A 255 -10.16 11.76 -7.98
N THR A 256 -11.29 11.56 -8.65
CA THR A 256 -12.02 12.62 -9.37
C THR A 256 -12.60 13.70 -8.46
N SER A 257 -12.74 13.39 -7.17
CA SER A 257 -13.22 14.33 -6.15
C SER A 257 -12.08 15.02 -5.41
N VAL A 258 -10.83 14.57 -5.56
CA VAL A 258 -9.66 15.26 -5.01
C VAL A 258 -9.35 16.47 -5.87
N ILE A 259 -9.39 17.66 -5.28
CA ILE A 259 -9.11 18.94 -5.96
C ILE A 259 -7.63 19.28 -5.86
N TYR A 260 -7.04 19.06 -4.69
CA TYR A 260 -5.70 19.51 -4.35
C TYR A 260 -5.13 18.62 -3.25
N PHE A 261 -3.81 18.41 -3.27
CA PHE A 261 -3.09 17.74 -2.21
C PHE A 261 -1.72 18.39 -2.05
N LYS A 262 -1.31 18.65 -0.81
CA LYS A 262 0.00 19.23 -0.54
C LYS A 262 0.65 18.62 0.69
N THR A 263 1.97 18.65 0.65
CA THR A 263 2.85 18.49 1.81
C THR A 263 3.26 19.89 2.26
N ASN A 264 2.98 20.26 3.51
CA ASN A 264 3.38 21.56 4.04
C ASN A 264 4.88 21.62 4.32
N GLU A 265 5.42 22.83 4.46
CA GLU A 265 6.78 23.01 4.92
C GLU A 265 6.95 22.51 6.35
N ILE A 266 8.11 21.92 6.62
CA ILE A 266 8.48 21.50 7.97
C ILE A 266 8.64 22.71 8.90
N ASN A 267 8.35 22.52 10.17
CA ASN A 267 8.51 23.54 11.21
C ASN A 267 9.08 22.93 12.50
N TYR A 268 9.35 23.76 13.50
CA TYR A 268 9.99 23.35 14.75
C TYR A 268 9.14 22.43 15.64
N LEU A 269 7.84 22.27 15.35
CA LEU A 269 6.95 21.45 16.17
C LEU A 269 7.07 19.96 15.88
N SER A 270 7.56 19.56 14.70
CA SER A 270 7.81 18.16 14.38
C SER A 270 8.81 17.99 13.24
N ASP A 271 9.54 16.87 13.31
CA ASP A 271 10.30 16.27 12.23
C ASP A 271 9.44 15.77 11.05
N HIS A 272 8.11 15.73 11.19
CA HIS A 272 7.19 15.44 10.09
C HIS A 272 6.51 16.70 9.57
N ALA A 273 6.31 16.75 8.25
CA ALA A 273 5.48 17.71 7.57
C ALA A 273 4.00 17.32 7.69
N GLN A 274 3.12 18.31 7.84
CA GLN A 274 1.68 18.09 7.76
C GLN A 274 1.27 17.90 6.29
N ILE A 275 0.45 16.89 6.02
CA ILE A 275 -0.15 16.66 4.69
C ILE A 275 -1.62 17.08 4.70
N GLU A 276 -2.11 17.62 3.59
CA GLU A 276 -3.49 18.11 3.47
C GLU A 276 -4.14 17.65 2.16
N ILE A 277 -5.33 17.03 2.28
CA ILE A 277 -6.21 16.65 1.17
C ILE A 277 -7.35 17.65 1.09
N PHE A 278 -7.68 18.07 -0.13
CA PHE A 278 -8.84 18.90 -0.38
C PHE A 278 -9.83 18.17 -1.30
N LEU A 279 -11.01 17.87 -0.77
CA LEU A 279 -12.07 17.14 -1.46
C LEU A 279 -13.18 18.07 -1.92
N LYS A 280 -13.73 17.77 -3.08
CA LYS A 280 -14.94 18.40 -3.61
C LYS A 280 -16.16 17.89 -2.86
N CYS A 281 -16.90 18.80 -2.23
CA CYS A 281 -18.14 18.51 -1.54
C CYS A 281 -19.25 19.49 -1.97
N ASN A 282 -20.50 19.07 -1.86
CA ASN A 282 -21.67 19.89 -2.17
C ASN A 282 -22.55 20.01 -0.92
N ILE A 283 -22.02 20.70 0.10
CA ILE A 283 -22.72 20.88 1.36
C ILE A 283 -23.88 21.86 1.14
N SER A 284 -25.13 21.40 1.27
CA SER A 284 -26.29 22.29 1.23
C SER A 284 -26.37 23.09 2.53
N GLU A 285 -26.43 24.43 2.47
CA GLU A 285 -26.63 25.32 3.63
C GLU A 285 -27.98 25.15 4.36
N LYS A 286 -28.78 24.13 4.02
CA LYS A 286 -30.02 23.87 4.73
C LYS A 286 -29.73 23.28 6.11
N GLN A 287 -30.02 24.10 7.12
CA GLN A 287 -29.92 23.88 8.57
C GLN A 287 -28.54 24.21 9.12
N TYR A 288 -28.26 25.48 9.41
CA TYR A 288 -27.70 25.97 10.68
C TYR A 288 -27.59 27.49 10.60
N LEU A 289 -28.68 28.19 10.94
CA LEU A 289 -28.62 29.62 11.24
C LEU A 289 -27.91 29.77 12.59
N PHE A 290 -26.67 30.23 12.59
CA PHE A 290 -26.02 30.75 13.79
C PHE A 290 -26.23 32.28 13.84
N PRO A 291 -26.23 32.87 15.05
CA PRO A 291 -26.32 34.32 15.22
C PRO A 291 -25.20 35.01 14.43
N GLU A 292 -25.52 36.14 13.82
CA GLU A 292 -24.57 36.97 13.07
C GLU A 292 -23.45 37.51 13.97
N ASP A 293 -22.42 36.70 14.22
CA ASP A 293 -21.11 37.24 14.54
C ASP A 293 -20.34 37.39 13.24
N LYS A 294 -20.04 38.66 12.92
CA LYS A 294 -19.43 39.13 11.67
C LYS A 294 -18.11 38.42 11.37
N TRP A 295 -18.15 37.42 10.50
CA TRP A 295 -16.96 36.94 9.81
C TRP A 295 -16.58 37.98 8.75
N LYS A 296 -15.55 38.79 9.02
CA LYS A 296 -14.93 39.63 7.98
C LYS A 296 -14.29 38.69 6.95
N THR A 297 -14.91 38.56 5.79
CA THR A 297 -14.26 38.00 4.60
C THR A 297 -12.94 38.73 4.35
N MET A 298 -11.81 38.01 4.38
CA MET A 298 -10.52 38.59 3.99
C MET A 298 -10.58 39.02 2.53
N LYS A 299 -10.46 40.32 2.29
CA LYS A 299 -10.35 40.91 0.97
C LYS A 299 -8.95 40.60 0.41
N SER A 300 -8.85 39.95 -0.74
CA SER A 300 -7.55 39.74 -1.42
C SER A 300 -7.27 40.88 -2.40
N TYR A 301 -6.10 41.51 -2.28
CA TYR A 301 -5.69 42.66 -3.09
C TYR A 301 -4.71 42.26 -4.20
N LYS A 302 -4.72 42.99 -5.32
CA LYS A 302 -3.78 42.82 -6.43
C LYS A 302 -3.17 44.19 -6.80
N TRP A 303 -1.85 44.21 -7.02
CA TRP A 303 -1.15 45.34 -7.64
C TRP A 303 -1.56 45.47 -9.11
N ASN A 304 -1.79 46.71 -9.55
CA ASN A 304 -1.95 47.08 -10.95
C ASN A 304 -0.81 48.03 -11.37
N ASP A 305 -0.77 48.37 -12.65
CA ASP A 305 0.32 49.18 -13.24
C ASP A 305 0.45 50.58 -12.60
N ASN A 306 -0.63 51.11 -12.02
CA ASN A 306 -0.65 52.39 -11.32
C ASN A 306 -0.44 52.26 -9.79
N SER A 307 -0.52 51.06 -9.21
CA SER A 307 -0.39 50.84 -7.76
C SER A 307 0.92 51.39 -7.20
N LYS A 308 2.02 51.29 -7.95
CA LYS A 308 3.33 51.85 -7.54
C LYS A 308 3.29 53.37 -7.40
N ASN A 309 2.71 54.07 -8.37
CA ASN A 309 2.63 55.53 -8.37
C ASN A 309 1.65 56.03 -7.30
N ILE A 310 0.52 55.35 -7.10
CA ILE A 310 -0.45 55.66 -6.06
C ILE A 310 0.15 55.43 -4.67
N LEU A 311 0.95 54.37 -4.48
CA LEU A 311 1.68 54.12 -3.23
C LEU A 311 2.64 55.27 -2.91
N ILE A 312 3.45 55.68 -3.88
CA ILE A 312 4.39 56.80 -3.71
C ILE A 312 3.63 58.08 -3.36
N GLN A 313 2.55 58.40 -4.08
CA GLN A 313 1.72 59.58 -3.78
C GLN A 313 1.05 59.51 -2.41
N THR A 314 0.59 58.33 -1.99
CA THR A 314 -0.12 58.14 -0.72
C THR A 314 0.83 58.24 0.47
N ILE A 315 2.02 57.62 0.39
CA ILE A 315 3.04 57.71 1.43
C ILE A 315 3.62 59.12 1.54
N SER A 316 3.73 59.84 0.41
CA SER A 316 4.15 61.24 0.40
C SER A 316 3.04 62.24 0.75
N SER A 317 1.82 61.79 1.07
CA SER A 317 0.71 62.68 1.45
C SER A 317 0.84 63.13 2.90
N GLU A 318 0.52 64.40 3.18
CA GLU A 318 0.54 64.96 4.54
C GLU A 318 -0.33 64.15 5.52
N ASN A 319 -1.45 63.59 5.05
CA ASN A 319 -2.35 62.77 5.87
C ASN A 319 -1.67 61.48 6.37
N PHE A 320 -0.97 60.76 5.49
CA PHE A 320 -0.28 59.53 5.88
C PHE A 320 0.93 59.81 6.77
N ILE A 321 1.67 60.87 6.46
CA ILE A 321 2.81 61.32 7.29
C ILE A 321 2.32 61.66 8.70
N ASN A 322 1.19 62.36 8.84
CA ASN A 322 0.60 62.66 10.14
C ASN A 322 0.08 61.41 10.89
N GLU A 323 -0.46 60.41 10.19
CA GLU A 323 -0.85 59.12 10.80
C GLU A 323 0.36 58.38 11.38
N ILE A 324 1.50 58.36 10.66
CA ILE A 324 2.75 57.75 11.14
C ILE A 324 3.34 58.53 12.31
N ILE A 325 3.41 59.86 12.24
CA ILE A 325 3.89 60.70 13.35
C ILE A 325 3.04 60.50 14.61
N ASN A 326 1.71 60.41 14.46
CA ASN A 326 0.81 60.13 15.59
C ASN A 326 1.06 58.74 16.18
N PHE A 327 1.35 57.73 15.35
CA PHE A 327 1.73 56.41 15.83
C PHE A 327 3.06 56.42 16.60
N GLU A 328 4.09 57.09 16.07
CA GLU A 328 5.43 57.16 16.67
C GLU A 328 5.46 57.97 17.98
N THR A 329 4.62 59.00 18.09
CA THR A 329 4.58 59.88 19.28
C THR A 329 3.64 59.36 20.37
N LYS A 330 2.80 58.38 20.08
CA LYS A 330 1.87 57.78 21.04
C LYS A 330 2.62 56.87 22.02
N LYS A 331 2.38 57.08 23.31
CA LYS A 331 2.93 56.22 24.36
C LYS A 331 2.03 55.00 24.57
N TYR A 332 2.59 53.82 24.36
CA TYR A 332 1.97 52.53 24.67
C TYR A 332 2.45 52.04 26.04
N SER A 333 1.65 51.19 26.70
CA SER A 333 2.07 50.57 27.95
C SER A 333 3.20 49.55 27.71
N GLU A 334 4.19 49.51 28.59
CA GLU A 334 5.32 48.56 28.52
C GLU A 334 4.92 47.15 28.99
N ASN A 335 3.86 46.60 28.39
CA ASN A 335 3.35 45.25 28.63
C ASN A 335 2.78 44.66 27.34
N GLN A 336 2.45 43.36 27.36
CA GLN A 336 1.94 42.66 26.18
C GLN A 336 0.75 43.37 25.53
N ASN A 337 -0.18 43.88 26.33
CA ASN A 337 -1.36 44.59 25.82
C ASN A 337 -1.01 45.89 25.09
N GLY A 338 0.04 46.59 25.51
CA GLY A 338 0.54 47.78 24.81
C GLY A 338 1.24 47.44 23.49
N ILE A 339 1.95 46.30 23.45
CA ILE A 339 2.54 45.77 22.20
C ILE A 339 1.42 45.38 21.23
N ASP A 340 0.39 44.66 21.70
CA ASP A 340 -0.74 44.23 20.87
C ASP A 340 -1.54 45.43 20.35
N GLN A 341 -1.70 46.48 21.17
CA GLN A 341 -2.35 47.73 20.79
C GLN A 341 -1.54 48.49 19.73
N ALA A 342 -0.22 48.59 19.90
CA ALA A 342 0.67 49.21 18.91
C ALA A 342 0.66 48.43 17.58
N ALA A 343 0.76 47.10 17.65
CA ALA A 343 0.68 46.24 16.47
C ALA A 343 -0.65 46.39 15.73
N SER A 344 -1.78 46.45 16.47
CA SER A 344 -3.11 46.62 15.89
C SER A 344 -3.30 47.99 15.21
N GLU A 345 -2.75 49.07 15.79
CA GLU A 345 -2.80 50.40 15.17
C GLU A 345 -1.91 50.50 13.92
N LEU A 346 -0.71 49.93 13.96
CA LEU A 346 0.16 49.88 12.79
C LEU A 346 -0.46 49.06 11.66
N ASP A 347 -1.06 47.91 11.99
CA ASP A 347 -1.74 47.05 11.03
C ASP A 347 -2.95 47.76 10.38
N LEU A 348 -3.67 48.59 11.14
CA LEU A 348 -4.75 49.43 10.61
C LEU A 348 -4.25 50.48 9.61
N ILE A 349 -3.13 51.14 9.91
CA ILE A 349 -2.50 52.13 9.02
C ILE A 349 -2.07 51.45 7.70
N LEU A 350 -1.44 50.27 7.79
CA LEU A 350 -1.00 49.49 6.63
C LEU A 350 -2.18 48.93 5.83
N CYS A 351 -3.27 48.51 6.48
CA CYS A 351 -4.50 48.07 5.82
C CYS A 351 -5.14 49.21 5.01
N ASN A 352 -5.24 50.40 5.59
CA ASN A 352 -5.78 51.58 4.92
C ASN A 352 -4.91 52.00 3.73
N LEU A 353 -3.58 51.93 3.87
CA LEU A 353 -2.65 52.15 2.77
C LEU A 353 -2.87 51.14 1.64
N THR A 354 -3.03 49.87 2.00
CA THR A 354 -3.25 48.78 1.03
C THR A 354 -4.58 48.94 0.30
N GLU A 355 -5.65 49.34 0.99
CA GLU A 355 -6.96 49.62 0.37
C GLU A 355 -6.94 50.78 -0.63
N LYS A 356 -6.09 51.79 -0.40
CA LYS A 356 -5.93 52.93 -1.32
C LYS A 356 -5.03 52.62 -2.52
N THR A 357 -4.06 51.73 -2.34
CA THR A 357 -2.99 51.48 -3.33
C THR A 357 -3.25 50.28 -4.21
N CYS A 358 -4.02 49.31 -3.72
CA CYS A 358 -4.27 48.05 -4.40
C CYS A 358 -5.75 47.89 -4.79
N THR A 359 -5.99 47.28 -5.94
CA THR A 359 -7.35 46.95 -6.39
C THR A 359 -7.82 45.62 -5.81
N LEU A 360 -9.09 45.54 -5.42
CA LEU A 360 -9.73 44.30 -5.00
C LEU A 360 -9.78 43.30 -6.15
N ARG A 361 -9.43 42.03 -5.91
CA ARG A 361 -9.70 40.97 -6.89
C ARG A 361 -11.22 40.81 -7.05
N HIS A 362 -11.78 41.35 -8.12
CA HIS A 362 -13.11 40.96 -8.57
C HIS A 362 -13.01 39.62 -9.30
N THR A 363 -13.52 38.54 -8.71
CA THR A 363 -13.75 37.27 -9.40
C THR A 363 -14.96 37.43 -10.33
N GLN A 364 -14.76 38.00 -11.52
CA GLN A 364 -15.69 37.81 -12.63
C GLN A 364 -15.38 36.48 -13.31
N LEU A 365 -16.27 35.51 -13.11
CA LEU A 365 -16.33 34.29 -13.92
C LEU A 365 -16.93 34.65 -15.28
N THR A 366 -16.10 34.80 -16.30
CA THR A 366 -16.54 34.69 -17.69
C THR A 366 -16.07 33.37 -18.27
N ALA A 367 -17.03 32.63 -18.84
CA ALA A 367 -16.83 31.35 -19.46
C ALA A 367 -16.00 31.48 -20.74
N GLY A 368 -15.10 30.52 -20.95
CA GLY A 368 -14.44 30.29 -22.24
C GLY A 368 -12.98 30.71 -22.26
N SER A 369 -12.13 29.68 -22.25
CA SER A 369 -10.71 29.71 -22.62
C SER A 369 -9.77 30.40 -21.61
N VAL A 370 -8.65 29.73 -21.37
CA VAL A 370 -7.28 30.25 -21.19
C VAL A 370 -6.54 29.36 -20.19
N VAL A 371 -5.68 28.51 -20.79
CA VAL A 371 -4.38 28.07 -20.26
C VAL A 371 -3.70 29.23 -19.53
N TYR A 372 -3.24 29.09 -18.30
CA TYR A 372 -1.98 29.70 -17.84
C TYR A 372 -1.58 29.20 -16.45
N ALA A 373 -0.30 28.85 -16.36
CA ALA A 373 0.48 28.74 -15.13
C ALA A 373 0.40 30.04 -14.29
N PRO A 374 0.64 29.95 -12.98
CA PRO A 374 1.46 30.99 -12.39
C PRO A 374 2.46 30.48 -11.33
N PHE A 375 3.69 30.89 -11.56
CA PHE A 375 4.71 31.21 -10.57
C PHE A 375 4.13 31.94 -9.36
N LEU A 376 4.57 31.57 -8.16
CA LEU A 376 4.70 32.50 -7.04
C LEU A 376 6.02 32.22 -6.31
N ILE A 377 6.90 33.20 -6.46
CA ILE A 377 8.22 33.36 -5.84
C ILE A 377 8.01 33.73 -4.36
N SER A 378 8.79 33.10 -3.49
CA SER A 378 8.87 33.37 -2.05
C SER A 378 9.66 34.67 -1.76
N PRO A 379 9.29 35.47 -0.74
CA PRO A 379 9.97 36.69 -0.38
C PRO A 379 11.16 36.43 0.56
N THR A 380 12.31 36.03 0.02
CA THR A 380 13.58 35.98 0.81
C THR A 380 14.83 36.44 0.04
N HIS A 381 14.71 37.19 -1.05
CA HIS A 381 15.87 37.85 -1.69
C HIS A 381 15.61 39.35 -1.85
N PHE A 382 15.89 40.08 -0.77
CA PHE A 382 15.96 41.54 -0.79
C PHE A 382 17.15 42.02 0.05
N PHE A 383 18.33 41.47 -0.19
CA PHE A 383 19.61 42.12 0.14
C PHE A 383 20.63 41.73 -0.93
N GLU A 384 21.42 42.72 -1.35
CA GLU A 384 22.54 42.67 -2.32
C GLU A 384 22.19 42.72 -3.83
N ILE A 385 21.86 43.92 -4.31
CA ILE A 385 22.39 44.39 -5.60
C ILE A 385 22.82 45.85 -5.44
N GLN A 386 24.12 46.10 -5.25
CA GLN A 386 24.80 47.31 -5.74
C GLN A 386 26.22 46.95 -6.17
N HIS A 387 26.62 47.50 -7.32
CA HIS A 387 27.90 47.36 -8.05
C HIS A 387 28.05 46.05 -8.84
N GLU A 388 28.39 46.03 -10.12
CA GLU A 388 28.50 47.04 -11.18
C GLU A 388 28.66 46.23 -12.48
N ASN A 389 28.28 46.84 -13.60
CA ASN A 389 28.59 46.33 -14.93
C ASN A 389 30.10 46.16 -15.10
N GLU A 390 30.54 45.09 -15.78
CA GLU A 390 31.43 45.23 -16.94
C GLU A 390 31.66 43.91 -17.69
N ASN A 391 31.59 44.02 -19.02
CA ASN A 391 31.99 43.03 -20.01
C ASN A 391 33.43 42.53 -19.77
N ARG A 392 33.70 41.25 -20.06
CA ARG A 392 34.78 40.81 -20.96
C ARG A 392 34.81 39.29 -21.15
N ASN A 393 35.01 38.89 -22.41
CA ASN A 393 35.56 37.61 -22.83
C ASN A 393 36.84 37.28 -22.04
N PHE A 394 37.08 36.02 -21.70
CA PHE A 394 38.24 35.24 -22.19
C PHE A 394 38.27 33.83 -21.58
N SER A 395 38.88 32.94 -22.36
CA SER A 395 39.27 31.55 -22.13
C SER A 395 39.93 31.26 -20.79
N ILE A 396 39.80 30.00 -20.32
CA ILE A 396 40.71 29.42 -19.33
C ILE A 396 41.19 28.07 -19.87
N ASP A 397 42.46 28.08 -20.28
CA ASP A 397 43.34 26.93 -20.38
C ASP A 397 43.73 26.46 -18.96
N ASN A 398 43.80 25.14 -18.83
CA ASN A 398 44.84 24.32 -18.20
C ASN A 398 45.59 24.75 -16.92
N ASP A 399 45.70 23.71 -16.07
CA ASP A 399 46.86 23.25 -15.30
C ASP A 399 47.07 23.66 -13.83
N ASP A 400 47.39 22.58 -13.09
CA ASP A 400 48.18 22.44 -11.86
C ASP A 400 47.54 22.83 -10.50
N GLU A 401 47.66 22.09 -9.40
CA GLU A 401 48.37 20.85 -9.04
C GLU A 401 47.88 20.41 -7.63
N PHE A 402 47.86 19.10 -7.37
CA PHE A 402 48.10 18.37 -6.10
C PHE A 402 47.41 18.79 -4.77
N ASP A 403 46.92 17.89 -3.90
CA ASP A 403 47.56 16.66 -3.42
C ASP A 403 46.53 15.65 -2.85
N ARG A 404 46.84 14.36 -3.03
CA ARG A 404 46.11 13.17 -2.55
C ARG A 404 46.55 12.81 -1.14
N SER A 405 45.67 12.18 -0.38
CA SER A 405 45.92 10.91 0.35
C SER A 405 44.63 10.53 1.11
N TYR A 406 44.14 9.29 1.29
CA TYR A 406 44.61 7.92 1.14
C TYR A 406 43.38 7.04 0.84
N LEU A 407 43.44 6.18 -0.18
CA LEU A 407 42.66 4.95 -0.30
C LEU A 407 43.66 3.85 -0.68
N PRO A 408 43.59 2.63 -0.11
CA PRO A 408 44.32 1.49 -0.63
C PRO A 408 43.56 0.85 -1.81
N SER A 409 44.23 0.94 -2.96
CA SER A 409 44.42 -0.04 -4.04
C SER A 409 44.28 -1.53 -3.66
N ASP A 410 44.05 -2.51 -4.55
CA ASP A 410 44.17 -2.60 -6.01
C ASP A 410 43.44 -3.88 -6.51
N GLN A 411 42.67 -3.78 -7.60
CA GLN A 411 42.92 -4.28 -8.97
C GLN A 411 42.71 -5.79 -9.23
N THR A 412 41.88 -6.10 -10.23
CA THR A 412 42.41 -6.41 -11.57
C THR A 412 41.33 -6.52 -12.66
N THR A 413 41.58 -5.77 -13.74
CA THR A 413 41.29 -6.03 -15.17
C THR A 413 39.84 -6.10 -15.71
N THR A 414 39.49 -4.97 -16.32
CA THR A 414 38.61 -4.80 -17.48
C THR A 414 38.96 -5.72 -18.67
N THR A 415 37.93 -6.32 -19.27
CA THR A 415 37.81 -6.43 -20.74
C THR A 415 36.50 -5.78 -21.14
N GLY A 416 36.59 -4.77 -22.00
CA GLY A 416 35.44 -3.99 -22.45
C GLY A 416 34.55 -4.79 -23.39
N VAL A 417 33.26 -4.78 -23.11
CA VAL A 417 32.21 -5.01 -24.09
C VAL A 417 31.38 -3.73 -24.13
N ASN A 418 31.29 -3.14 -25.32
CA ASN A 418 30.36 -2.06 -25.64
C ASN A 418 28.93 -2.51 -25.28
N ILE A 419 28.37 -1.96 -24.21
CA ILE A 419 26.93 -2.11 -23.94
C ILE A 419 26.23 -0.97 -24.65
N SER A 420 25.85 -1.24 -25.90
CA SER A 420 24.67 -0.63 -26.48
C SER A 420 23.48 -0.92 -25.56
N THR A 421 22.75 0.12 -25.22
CA THR A 421 21.44 0.09 -24.55
C THR A 421 20.54 -1.05 -25.07
N ARG A 422 20.43 -2.12 -24.29
CA ARG A 422 19.26 -3.00 -24.24
C ARG A 422 18.96 -3.20 -22.76
N GLU A 423 17.80 -2.72 -22.34
CA GLU A 423 17.19 -3.12 -21.07
C GLU A 423 16.93 -4.62 -21.20
N ASP A 424 17.74 -5.45 -20.54
CA ASP A 424 17.46 -6.86 -20.42
C ASP A 424 16.25 -7.02 -19.48
N GLU A 425 15.08 -7.28 -20.06
CA GLU A 425 13.89 -7.76 -19.35
C GLU A 425 14.30 -8.99 -18.52
N ILE A 426 14.28 -8.87 -17.19
CA ILE A 426 14.45 -10.02 -16.30
C ILE A 426 13.26 -10.94 -16.52
N ASN A 427 13.48 -12.03 -17.26
CA ASN A 427 12.45 -13.03 -17.51
C ASN A 427 12.18 -13.81 -16.21
N LEU A 428 11.06 -13.44 -15.57
CA LEU A 428 10.61 -13.85 -14.25
C LEU A 428 10.39 -15.37 -14.10
N PHE A 429 10.48 -16.18 -15.16
CA PHE A 429 10.20 -17.61 -15.12
C PHE A 429 11.29 -18.49 -15.74
N GLU A 430 12.49 -17.96 -16.01
CA GLU A 430 13.59 -18.69 -16.67
C GLU A 430 13.92 -20.04 -16.04
N GLU A 431 13.98 -20.13 -14.71
CA GLU A 431 14.27 -21.41 -14.04
C GLU A 431 13.19 -22.47 -14.32
N LEU A 432 11.93 -22.05 -14.36
CA LEU A 432 10.81 -22.94 -14.66
C LEU A 432 10.82 -23.40 -16.11
N LYS A 433 11.17 -22.49 -17.03
CA LYS A 433 11.39 -22.81 -18.45
C LYS A 433 12.51 -23.84 -18.59
N GLN A 434 13.62 -23.67 -17.87
CA GLN A 434 14.71 -24.64 -17.85
C GLN A 434 14.27 -26.00 -17.34
N VAL A 435 13.42 -26.06 -16.30
CA VAL A 435 12.87 -27.32 -15.80
C VAL A 435 11.96 -27.98 -16.84
N ARG A 436 11.03 -27.22 -17.44
CA ARG A 436 10.15 -27.73 -18.50
C ARG A 436 10.94 -28.25 -19.70
N ASN A 437 11.99 -27.52 -20.11
CA ASN A 437 12.88 -27.92 -21.21
C ASN A 437 13.65 -29.20 -20.91
N LYS A 438 14.06 -29.42 -19.65
CA LYS A 438 14.69 -30.68 -19.23
C LYS A 438 13.68 -31.85 -19.20
N HIS A 439 12.39 -31.57 -18.99
CA HIS A 439 11.34 -32.57 -18.79
C HIS A 439 10.07 -32.31 -19.62
N PRO A 440 10.15 -32.33 -20.95
CA PRO A 440 9.05 -31.91 -21.83
C PRO A 440 7.81 -32.79 -21.72
N ASN A 441 7.98 -34.09 -21.47
CA ASN A 441 6.89 -35.08 -21.47
C ASN A 441 6.39 -35.44 -20.05
N LYS A 442 6.82 -34.71 -19.03
CA LYS A 442 6.43 -34.98 -17.65
C LYS A 442 5.32 -34.04 -17.22
N PHE A 443 4.37 -34.58 -16.47
CA PHE A 443 3.31 -33.80 -15.83
C PHE A 443 3.93 -32.90 -14.75
N ILE A 444 3.53 -31.64 -14.72
CA ILE A 444 4.00 -30.62 -13.77
C ILE A 444 2.78 -29.97 -13.12
N CYS A 445 2.72 -29.99 -11.79
CA CYS A 445 1.61 -29.45 -11.02
C CYS A 445 2.10 -28.50 -9.94
N SER A 446 1.65 -27.25 -9.96
CA SER A 446 2.07 -26.18 -9.04
C SER A 446 0.93 -25.69 -8.15
N TYR A 447 1.30 -25.15 -7.00
CA TYR A 447 0.39 -24.44 -6.09
C TYR A 447 0.91 -23.02 -5.87
N LEU A 448 0.02 -22.04 -5.88
CA LEU A 448 0.38 -20.64 -5.67
C LEU A 448 -0.66 -19.94 -4.80
N ASN A 449 -0.25 -19.49 -3.62
CA ASN A 449 -1.02 -18.48 -2.90
C ASN A 449 -0.69 -17.10 -3.50
N ILE A 450 -1.64 -16.49 -4.21
CA ILE A 450 -1.39 -15.28 -5.01
C ILE A 450 -1.81 -13.98 -4.30
N ASN A 451 -2.62 -14.09 -3.26
CA ASN A 451 -3.22 -12.94 -2.57
C ASN A 451 -3.88 -11.93 -3.56
N SER A 452 -5.00 -12.34 -4.15
CA SER A 452 -5.76 -11.68 -5.23
C SER A 452 -5.30 -11.99 -6.65
N LEU A 453 -6.08 -12.82 -7.36
CA LEU A 453 -5.85 -13.16 -8.76
C LEU A 453 -6.15 -11.98 -9.69
N ARG A 454 -7.10 -11.11 -9.31
CA ARG A 454 -7.62 -10.03 -10.17
C ARG A 454 -6.53 -9.14 -10.75
N TYR A 455 -5.53 -8.78 -9.95
CA TYR A 455 -4.50 -7.81 -10.34
C TYR A 455 -3.18 -8.45 -10.78
N LYS A 456 -3.07 -9.76 -10.60
CA LYS A 456 -1.87 -10.55 -10.91
C LYS A 456 -2.11 -11.51 -12.09
N PHE A 457 -3.29 -11.43 -12.72
CA PHE A 457 -3.68 -12.34 -13.80
C PHE A 457 -2.77 -12.27 -15.02
N CYS A 458 -2.26 -11.10 -15.40
CA CYS A 458 -1.31 -10.98 -16.52
C CYS A 458 -0.06 -11.85 -16.29
N ALA A 459 0.51 -11.82 -15.09
CA ALA A 459 1.68 -12.61 -14.77
C ALA A 459 1.40 -14.14 -14.75
N ILE A 460 0.19 -14.53 -14.32
CA ILE A 460 -0.28 -15.93 -14.40
C ILE A 460 -0.47 -16.38 -15.84
N LYS A 461 -0.98 -15.50 -16.67
CA LYS A 461 -1.15 -15.75 -18.09
C LYS A 461 0.18 -15.94 -18.80
N ASP A 462 1.18 -15.13 -18.49
CA ASP A 462 2.53 -15.29 -19.06
C ASP A 462 3.10 -16.67 -18.70
N LEU A 463 3.01 -17.07 -17.42
CA LEU A 463 3.42 -18.39 -16.94
C LEU A 463 2.72 -19.56 -17.67
N LEU A 464 1.42 -19.45 -17.93
CA LEU A 464 0.62 -20.51 -18.54
C LEU A 464 0.68 -20.50 -20.07
N SER A 465 0.85 -19.35 -20.71
CA SER A 465 0.93 -19.20 -22.17
C SER A 465 2.10 -20.00 -22.77
N GLU A 466 3.20 -20.08 -22.03
CA GLU A 466 4.39 -20.86 -22.39
C GLU A 466 4.27 -22.36 -22.07
N ARG A 467 3.10 -22.81 -21.56
CA ARG A 467 2.82 -24.19 -21.17
C ARG A 467 3.85 -24.77 -20.20
N ILE A 468 4.38 -23.91 -19.34
CA ILE A 468 5.41 -24.28 -18.35
C ILE A 468 4.84 -25.25 -17.31
N VAL A 469 3.55 -25.14 -16.97
CA VAL A 469 2.86 -25.96 -15.95
C VAL A 469 1.64 -26.65 -16.57
N ASP A 470 1.38 -27.90 -16.21
CA ASP A 470 0.23 -28.65 -16.70
C ASP A 470 -1.02 -28.45 -15.83
N LEU A 471 -0.85 -28.39 -14.51
CA LEU A 471 -1.88 -28.02 -13.54
C LEU A 471 -1.37 -26.94 -12.59
N LEU A 472 -1.97 -25.75 -12.61
CA LEU A 472 -1.69 -24.69 -11.64
C LEU A 472 -2.90 -24.50 -10.74
N ILE A 473 -2.72 -24.72 -9.44
CA ILE A 473 -3.71 -24.39 -8.41
C ILE A 473 -3.33 -23.06 -7.79
N ILE A 474 -4.29 -22.15 -7.71
CA ILE A 474 -4.13 -20.81 -7.14
C ILE A 474 -5.03 -20.69 -5.92
N ALA A 475 -4.46 -20.25 -4.80
CA ALA A 475 -5.15 -19.95 -3.56
C ALA A 475 -5.17 -18.45 -3.26
N GLU A 476 -6.09 -18.05 -2.38
CA GLU A 476 -6.39 -16.64 -2.08
C GLU A 476 -6.71 -15.87 -3.37
N THR A 477 -7.51 -16.47 -4.25
CA THR A 477 -7.91 -15.82 -5.52
C THR A 477 -8.64 -14.51 -5.31
N LYS A 478 -9.35 -14.38 -4.17
CA LYS A 478 -10.20 -13.23 -3.81
C LYS A 478 -11.16 -12.86 -4.96
N LEU A 479 -11.83 -13.88 -5.49
CA LEU A 479 -12.87 -13.76 -6.50
C LEU A 479 -14.23 -14.19 -5.93
N ASP A 480 -15.29 -13.72 -6.57
CA ASP A 480 -16.68 -14.10 -6.33
C ASP A 480 -17.49 -14.16 -7.63
N ASP A 481 -18.79 -14.42 -7.49
CA ASP A 481 -19.74 -14.56 -8.59
C ASP A 481 -19.95 -13.28 -9.41
N THR A 482 -19.50 -12.12 -8.91
CA THR A 482 -19.53 -10.86 -9.67
C THR A 482 -18.47 -10.83 -10.78
N PHE A 483 -17.47 -11.72 -10.73
CA PHE A 483 -16.44 -11.82 -11.75
C PHE A 483 -16.76 -12.90 -12.79
N PRO A 484 -16.91 -12.54 -14.08
CA PRO A 484 -17.22 -13.50 -15.13
C PRO A 484 -16.02 -14.42 -15.41
N ASP A 485 -16.27 -15.72 -15.55
CA ASP A 485 -15.23 -16.72 -15.87
C ASP A 485 -14.44 -16.39 -17.15
N ALA A 486 -15.09 -15.74 -18.12
CA ALA A 486 -14.46 -15.28 -19.35
C ALA A 486 -13.26 -14.34 -19.09
N GLN A 487 -13.29 -13.56 -18.01
CA GLN A 487 -12.20 -12.65 -17.63
C GLN A 487 -10.89 -13.39 -17.32
N PHE A 488 -11.01 -14.57 -16.73
CA PHE A 488 -9.88 -15.36 -16.25
C PHE A 488 -9.62 -16.58 -17.12
N LYS A 489 -10.34 -16.72 -18.24
CA LYS A 489 -10.16 -17.86 -19.14
C LYS A 489 -8.87 -17.69 -19.94
N LEU A 490 -8.14 -18.79 -20.10
CA LEU A 490 -6.93 -18.87 -20.90
C LEU A 490 -7.07 -19.94 -21.97
N ASP A 491 -6.54 -19.68 -23.16
CA ASP A 491 -6.52 -20.66 -24.23
C ASP A 491 -5.69 -21.88 -23.83
N HIS A 492 -6.15 -23.05 -24.25
CA HIS A 492 -5.53 -24.34 -23.94
C HIS A 492 -5.53 -24.74 -22.45
N TYR A 493 -6.28 -24.03 -21.60
CA TYR A 493 -6.49 -24.39 -20.21
C TYR A 493 -7.98 -24.42 -19.85
N HIS A 494 -8.38 -25.44 -19.11
CA HIS A 494 -9.63 -25.47 -18.35
C HIS A 494 -9.44 -24.67 -17.07
N LEU A 495 -10.33 -23.69 -16.87
CA LEU A 495 -10.45 -22.95 -15.62
C LEU A 495 -11.55 -23.57 -14.76
N TRP A 496 -11.22 -23.92 -13.52
CA TRP A 496 -12.20 -24.24 -12.50
C TRP A 496 -12.02 -23.33 -11.29
N ARG A 497 -13.13 -22.80 -10.76
CA ARG A 497 -13.14 -21.87 -9.62
C ARG A 497 -13.97 -22.38 -8.45
N ALA A 498 -13.41 -22.32 -7.26
CA ALA A 498 -14.08 -22.50 -5.99
C ALA A 498 -14.02 -21.16 -5.25
N ASP A 499 -14.88 -20.23 -5.65
CA ASP A 499 -14.90 -18.87 -5.12
C ASP A 499 -15.43 -18.82 -3.69
N ARG A 500 -14.97 -17.81 -2.94
CA ARG A 500 -15.46 -17.53 -1.59
C ARG A 500 -15.97 -16.11 -1.47
N SER A 501 -15.10 -15.12 -1.68
CA SER A 501 -15.45 -13.70 -1.70
C SER A 501 -14.38 -12.88 -2.40
N ALA A 502 -14.73 -11.72 -2.97
CA ALA A 502 -13.77 -10.73 -3.48
C ALA A 502 -12.78 -10.18 -2.42
N HIS A 503 -12.97 -10.55 -1.17
CA HIS A 503 -12.38 -9.94 0.01
C HIS A 503 -11.45 -10.86 0.78
N GLY A 504 -11.38 -12.14 0.41
CA GLY A 504 -10.57 -13.15 1.07
C GLY A 504 -10.96 -14.57 0.65
N GLY A 505 -9.96 -15.44 0.53
CA GLY A 505 -10.09 -16.84 0.17
C GLY A 505 -10.43 -17.08 -1.31
N GLY A 506 -10.80 -18.31 -1.59
CA GLY A 506 -11.15 -18.84 -2.91
C GLY A 506 -9.99 -19.53 -3.59
N LEU A 507 -10.27 -20.64 -4.26
CA LEU A 507 -9.31 -21.40 -5.07
C LEU A 507 -9.65 -21.35 -6.55
N ALA A 508 -8.65 -21.40 -7.41
CA ALA A 508 -8.81 -21.64 -8.85
C ALA A 508 -7.81 -22.71 -9.32
N ALA A 509 -8.16 -23.43 -10.37
CA ALA A 509 -7.28 -24.38 -11.03
C ALA A 509 -7.26 -24.13 -12.54
N TYR A 510 -6.06 -24.00 -13.09
CA TYR A 510 -5.79 -24.02 -14.52
C TYR A 510 -5.20 -25.37 -14.90
N MET A 511 -5.97 -26.16 -15.64
CA MET A 511 -5.55 -27.48 -16.13
C MET A 511 -5.42 -27.46 -17.64
N ARG A 512 -4.30 -27.93 -18.18
CA ARG A 512 -4.11 -28.06 -19.63
C ARG A 512 -5.25 -28.84 -20.28
N SER A 513 -5.86 -28.26 -21.32
CA SER A 513 -7.07 -28.80 -21.94
C SER A 513 -6.83 -30.02 -22.82
N ASP A 514 -5.57 -30.33 -23.15
CA ASP A 514 -5.18 -31.54 -23.88
C ASP A 514 -4.99 -32.77 -22.98
N LEU A 515 -5.08 -32.59 -21.66
CA LEU A 515 -5.02 -33.67 -20.68
C LEU A 515 -6.44 -34.05 -20.22
N ALA A 516 -6.75 -35.35 -20.26
CA ALA A 516 -8.01 -35.87 -19.78
C ALA A 516 -8.16 -35.61 -18.28
N SER A 517 -9.07 -34.69 -17.93
CA SER A 517 -9.22 -34.17 -16.59
C SER A 517 -10.64 -33.67 -16.33
N ASP A 518 -11.08 -33.73 -15.07
CA ASP A 518 -12.40 -33.25 -14.66
C ASP A 518 -12.44 -32.87 -13.17
N ARG A 519 -13.21 -31.84 -12.80
CA ARG A 519 -13.33 -31.39 -11.41
C ARG A 519 -14.34 -32.23 -10.64
N GLN A 520 -13.89 -32.81 -9.52
CA GLN A 520 -14.69 -33.68 -8.66
C GLN A 520 -15.28 -32.92 -7.46
N LYS A 521 -16.28 -32.06 -7.71
CA LYS A 521 -16.89 -31.22 -6.66
C LYS A 521 -17.44 -32.00 -5.46
N HIS A 522 -17.96 -33.22 -5.66
CA HIS A 522 -18.50 -34.04 -4.57
C HIS A 522 -17.43 -34.66 -3.64
N LEU A 523 -16.14 -34.53 -3.98
CA LEU A 523 -15.01 -34.97 -3.17
C LEU A 523 -14.33 -33.81 -2.43
N GLU A 524 -14.78 -32.58 -2.65
CA GLU A 524 -14.26 -31.40 -1.96
C GLU A 524 -14.61 -31.44 -0.46
N PHE A 525 -13.67 -30.96 0.34
CA PHE A 525 -13.71 -30.86 1.79
C PHE A 525 -14.76 -29.81 2.19
N LYS A 526 -15.41 -30.01 3.33
CA LYS A 526 -16.53 -29.16 3.77
C LYS A 526 -16.09 -27.99 4.63
N THR A 527 -15.03 -28.20 5.40
CA THR A 527 -14.55 -27.24 6.40
C THR A 527 -13.49 -26.32 5.83
N ILE A 528 -12.52 -26.87 5.10
CA ILE A 528 -11.44 -26.12 4.46
C ILE A 528 -11.78 -25.81 3.01
N GLU A 529 -11.12 -24.80 2.46
CA GLU A 529 -11.24 -24.51 1.03
C GLU A 529 -10.51 -25.61 0.26
N SER A 530 -11.18 -26.19 -0.73
CA SER A 530 -10.62 -27.26 -1.52
C SER A 530 -11.12 -27.28 -2.96
N LEU A 531 -10.27 -27.74 -3.88
CA LEU A 531 -10.59 -27.91 -5.28
C LEU A 531 -9.97 -29.23 -5.76
N CYS A 532 -10.82 -30.22 -6.02
CA CYS A 532 -10.40 -31.58 -6.38
C CYS A 532 -10.46 -31.81 -7.89
N VAL A 533 -9.34 -32.20 -8.49
CA VAL A 533 -9.22 -32.47 -9.94
C VAL A 533 -8.85 -33.92 -10.17
N GLU A 534 -9.68 -34.65 -10.91
CA GLU A 534 -9.30 -35.94 -11.51
C GLU A 534 -8.44 -35.66 -12.75
N VAL A 535 -7.32 -36.36 -12.88
CA VAL A 535 -6.47 -36.32 -14.08
C VAL A 535 -6.00 -37.73 -14.44
N VAL A 536 -5.98 -38.03 -15.74
CA VAL A 536 -5.42 -39.28 -16.26
C VAL A 536 -3.98 -39.04 -16.69
N ILE A 537 -3.04 -39.67 -16.00
CA ILE A 537 -1.61 -39.58 -16.30
C ILE A 537 -1.07 -40.99 -16.46
N ASN A 538 -0.38 -41.26 -17.58
CA ASN A 538 0.16 -42.59 -17.92
C ASN A 538 -0.88 -43.71 -17.76
N ALA A 539 -2.09 -43.48 -18.31
CA ALA A 539 -3.24 -44.39 -18.25
C ALA A 539 -3.74 -44.74 -16.83
N LYS A 540 -3.30 -44.03 -15.79
CA LYS A 540 -3.78 -44.17 -14.42
C LYS A 540 -4.58 -42.93 -14.01
N LYS A 541 -5.63 -43.13 -13.22
CA LYS A 541 -6.39 -42.04 -12.62
C LYS A 541 -5.72 -41.52 -11.37
N TRP A 542 -5.63 -40.20 -11.26
CA TRP A 542 -5.09 -39.46 -10.13
C TRP A 542 -6.13 -38.48 -9.63
N LEU A 543 -6.23 -38.32 -8.32
CA LEU A 543 -6.90 -37.17 -7.72
C LEU A 543 -5.85 -36.21 -7.19
N ILE A 544 -5.85 -35.00 -7.73
CA ILE A 544 -4.98 -33.91 -7.30
C ILE A 544 -5.87 -32.82 -6.69
N ALA A 545 -5.71 -32.51 -5.40
CA ALA A 545 -6.52 -31.51 -4.73
C ALA A 545 -5.68 -30.34 -4.21
N GLY A 546 -6.14 -29.14 -4.51
CA GLY A 546 -5.68 -27.90 -3.89
C GLY A 546 -6.41 -27.71 -2.57
N LEU A 547 -5.68 -27.51 -1.47
CA LEU A 547 -6.23 -27.30 -0.14
C LEU A 547 -5.73 -25.98 0.45
N TYR A 548 -6.64 -25.22 1.05
CA TYR A 548 -6.29 -24.05 1.84
C TYR A 548 -7.09 -24.03 3.14
N ARG A 549 -6.41 -23.98 4.29
CA ARG A 549 -7.06 -23.96 5.60
C ARG A 549 -6.98 -22.55 6.21
N PRO A 550 -8.10 -21.81 6.32
CA PRO A 550 -8.17 -20.59 7.10
C PRO A 550 -7.83 -20.81 8.59
N GLN A 551 -7.11 -19.85 9.20
CA GLN A 551 -6.74 -19.90 10.63
C GLN A 551 -7.93 -19.90 11.60
N SER A 552 -9.13 -19.54 11.13
CA SER A 552 -10.35 -19.57 11.94
C SER A 552 -10.88 -20.97 12.22
N ILE A 553 -10.43 -22.00 11.49
CA ILE A 553 -10.91 -23.38 11.62
C ILE A 553 -10.17 -24.07 12.75
N THR A 554 -10.88 -24.74 13.65
CA THR A 554 -10.24 -25.46 14.77
C THR A 554 -9.57 -26.76 14.30
N ASP A 555 -8.58 -27.23 15.05
CA ASP A 555 -7.85 -28.47 14.73
C ASP A 555 -8.75 -29.71 14.68
N ASN A 556 -9.77 -29.77 15.54
CA ASN A 556 -10.72 -30.88 15.56
C ASN A 556 -11.64 -30.87 14.33
N GLU A 557 -12.13 -29.69 13.93
CA GLU A 557 -12.97 -29.55 12.73
C GLU A 557 -12.18 -29.96 11.48
N PHE A 558 -10.95 -29.45 11.36
CA PHE A 558 -10.05 -29.83 10.28
C PHE A 558 -9.81 -31.33 10.24
N LYS A 559 -9.37 -31.94 11.35
CA LYS A 559 -8.99 -33.37 11.38
C LYS A 559 -10.17 -34.28 11.03
N ASN A 560 -11.36 -33.99 11.55
CA ASN A 560 -12.56 -34.80 11.28
C ASN A 560 -12.96 -34.73 9.81
N ASP A 561 -13.01 -33.54 9.23
CA ASP A 561 -13.38 -33.37 7.81
C ASP A 561 -12.29 -33.92 6.88
N PHE A 562 -11.03 -33.79 7.26
CA PHE A 562 -9.90 -34.29 6.49
C PHE A 562 -9.95 -35.81 6.35
N ILE A 563 -10.12 -36.54 7.46
CA ILE A 563 -10.23 -38.00 7.47
C ILE A 563 -11.49 -38.45 6.69
N GLN A 564 -12.65 -37.84 6.97
CA GLN A 564 -13.89 -38.19 6.28
C GLN A 564 -13.85 -37.96 4.76
N SER A 565 -13.16 -36.91 4.32
CA SER A 565 -13.00 -36.61 2.90
C SER A 565 -11.98 -37.54 2.27
N TYR A 566 -10.88 -37.83 2.96
CA TYR A 566 -9.90 -38.82 2.52
C TYR A 566 -10.51 -40.21 2.34
N ASP A 567 -11.31 -40.70 3.29
CA ASP A 567 -11.96 -42.02 3.19
C ASP A 567 -12.84 -42.14 1.93
N LYS A 568 -13.53 -41.06 1.54
CA LYS A 568 -14.34 -41.04 0.30
C LYS A 568 -13.46 -41.06 -0.96
N ILE A 569 -12.32 -40.41 -0.90
CA ILE A 569 -11.36 -40.29 -2.00
C ILE A 569 -10.63 -41.62 -2.20
N SER A 570 -10.13 -42.24 -1.12
CA SER A 570 -9.33 -43.47 -1.16
C SER A 570 -10.10 -44.68 -1.68
N VAL A 571 -11.43 -44.69 -1.57
CA VAL A 571 -12.29 -45.70 -2.20
C VAL A 571 -12.27 -45.63 -3.73
N LYS A 572 -12.04 -44.46 -4.31
CA LYS A 572 -12.13 -44.22 -5.76
C LYS A 572 -10.77 -44.08 -6.46
N TYR A 573 -9.74 -43.64 -5.72
CA TYR A 573 -8.44 -43.30 -6.30
C TYR A 573 -7.33 -44.01 -5.54
N ASP A 574 -6.55 -44.80 -6.28
CA ASP A 574 -5.32 -45.40 -5.75
C ASP A 574 -4.18 -44.39 -5.66
N ASN A 575 -4.24 -43.30 -6.44
CA ASN A 575 -3.19 -42.30 -6.55
C ASN A 575 -3.74 -40.92 -6.15
N ILE A 576 -3.28 -40.40 -5.01
CA ILE A 576 -3.81 -39.19 -4.38
C ILE A 576 -2.67 -38.22 -4.09
N VAL A 577 -2.88 -36.95 -4.45
CA VAL A 577 -1.98 -35.85 -4.12
C VAL A 577 -2.79 -34.68 -3.57
N PHE A 578 -2.42 -34.20 -2.40
CA PHE A 578 -2.95 -32.96 -1.83
C PHE A 578 -1.83 -31.92 -1.77
N LEU A 579 -2.11 -30.71 -2.25
CA LEU A 579 -1.16 -29.61 -2.27
C LEU A 579 -1.81 -28.37 -1.65
N GLY A 580 -1.05 -27.63 -0.85
CA GLY A 580 -1.40 -26.27 -0.49
C GLY A 580 -1.03 -25.87 0.92
N ASP A 581 -1.57 -24.72 1.34
CA ASP A 581 -1.25 -24.07 2.60
C ASP A 581 -2.31 -24.44 3.65
N LEU A 582 -1.93 -25.34 4.56
CA LEU A 582 -2.80 -25.81 5.64
C LEU A 582 -2.61 -25.01 6.94
N ASN A 583 -1.77 -23.97 6.94
CA ASN A 583 -1.43 -23.17 8.11
C ASN A 583 -0.91 -24.03 9.30
N TYR A 584 -0.21 -25.12 9.02
CA TYR A 584 0.47 -25.95 10.02
C TYR A 584 1.98 -25.92 9.78
N ASP A 585 2.73 -25.39 10.76
CA ASP A 585 4.19 -25.37 10.68
C ASP A 585 4.78 -26.74 11.05
N LEU A 586 5.22 -27.49 10.03
CA LEU A 586 5.79 -28.82 10.18
C LEU A 586 7.22 -28.83 10.74
N LEU A 587 7.88 -27.68 10.84
CA LEU A 587 9.17 -27.57 11.54
C LEU A 587 8.98 -27.42 13.06
N SER A 588 7.81 -26.97 13.50
CA SER A 588 7.47 -26.84 14.91
C SER A 588 6.94 -28.15 15.51
N LYS A 589 7.49 -28.57 16.66
CA LYS A 589 7.04 -29.77 17.39
C LYS A 589 5.60 -29.69 17.91
N GLU A 590 5.10 -28.49 18.20
CA GLU A 590 3.76 -28.29 18.73
C GLU A 590 2.74 -28.14 17.60
N LYS A 591 3.06 -27.32 16.59
CA LYS A 591 2.10 -26.97 15.52
C LYS A 591 1.91 -28.09 14.48
N LYS A 592 2.83 -29.04 14.37
CA LYS A 592 2.74 -30.14 13.38
C LYS A 592 1.79 -31.27 13.76
N GLN A 593 1.47 -31.42 15.05
CA GLN A 593 0.88 -32.66 15.61
C GLN A 593 -0.46 -33.04 14.97
N THR A 594 -1.33 -32.06 14.74
CA THR A 594 -2.67 -32.30 14.18
C THR A 594 -2.58 -32.83 12.75
N LEU A 595 -1.76 -32.19 11.91
CA LEU A 595 -1.56 -32.60 10.52
C LEU A 595 -0.80 -33.93 10.44
N GLU A 596 0.27 -34.09 11.21
CA GLU A 596 1.05 -35.34 11.28
C GLU A 596 0.15 -36.52 11.67
N SER A 597 -0.68 -36.36 12.70
CA SER A 597 -1.64 -37.40 13.10
C SER A 597 -2.68 -37.71 12.02
N ALA A 598 -3.13 -36.72 11.25
CA ALA A 598 -4.08 -36.95 10.17
C ALA A 598 -3.43 -37.69 9.01
N CYS A 599 -2.20 -37.32 8.66
CA CYS A 599 -1.37 -37.99 7.67
C CYS A 599 -1.08 -39.45 8.04
N ASP A 600 -0.71 -39.72 9.30
CA ASP A 600 -0.46 -41.07 9.80
C ASP A 600 -1.71 -41.97 9.68
N ILE A 601 -2.89 -41.45 10.00
CA ILE A 601 -4.16 -42.18 9.85
C ILE A 601 -4.47 -42.48 8.39
N CYS A 602 -4.17 -41.54 7.50
CA CYS A 602 -4.50 -41.61 6.08
C CYS A 602 -3.41 -42.32 5.25
N ASP A 603 -2.29 -42.73 5.84
CA ASP A 603 -1.10 -43.24 5.12
C ASP A 603 -0.61 -42.24 4.06
N LEU A 604 -0.57 -40.96 4.44
CA LEU A 604 -0.08 -39.86 3.61
C LEU A 604 1.28 -39.39 4.12
N GLU A 605 2.19 -39.12 3.19
CA GLU A 605 3.49 -38.56 3.51
C GLU A 605 3.65 -37.17 2.93
N ASN A 606 4.19 -36.24 3.73
CA ASN A 606 4.59 -34.93 3.22
C ASN A 606 5.93 -35.02 2.50
N VAL A 607 5.94 -34.66 1.22
CA VAL A 607 7.13 -34.66 0.35
C VAL A 607 8.06 -33.47 0.64
N VAL A 608 7.51 -32.34 1.08
CA VAL A 608 8.28 -31.12 1.36
C VAL A 608 8.95 -31.22 2.73
N LYS A 609 10.27 -31.05 2.80
CA LYS A 609 11.03 -31.15 4.06
C LYS A 609 11.73 -29.86 4.48
N ASP A 610 12.00 -28.98 3.52
CA ASP A 610 12.66 -27.71 3.76
C ASP A 610 11.64 -26.59 3.99
N ALA A 611 12.04 -25.57 4.76
CA ALA A 611 11.19 -24.42 5.04
C ALA A 611 10.61 -23.82 3.76
N THR A 612 9.32 -23.52 3.81
CA THR A 612 8.60 -22.95 2.68
C THR A 612 8.52 -21.45 2.88
N CYS A 613 8.01 -21.00 4.02
CA CYS A 613 7.76 -19.59 4.31
C CYS A 613 8.98 -18.92 4.97
N PHE A 614 9.50 -17.88 4.30
CA PHE A 614 10.66 -17.07 4.72
C PHE A 614 10.25 -15.63 5.05
N THR A 615 9.55 -15.44 6.17
CA THR A 615 9.24 -14.09 6.67
C THR A 615 10.49 -13.38 7.17
N GLN A 616 10.73 -12.15 6.73
CA GLN A 616 11.85 -11.34 7.24
C GLN A 616 11.72 -11.18 8.77
N HIS A 617 12.77 -11.56 9.50
CA HIS A 617 12.87 -11.54 10.98
C HIS A 617 12.06 -12.59 11.75
N ALA A 618 11.53 -13.63 11.09
CA ALA A 618 10.98 -14.81 11.75
C ALA A 618 11.80 -16.07 11.43
N GLU A 619 11.69 -17.11 12.27
CA GLU A 619 12.22 -18.42 11.89
C GLU A 619 11.48 -18.94 10.65
N PRO A 620 12.19 -19.52 9.67
CA PRO A 620 11.55 -20.14 8.52
C PRO A 620 10.55 -21.21 8.96
N THR A 621 9.36 -21.23 8.35
CA THR A 621 8.29 -22.20 8.66
C THR A 621 7.97 -23.07 7.46
N LEU A 622 7.49 -24.30 7.69
CA LEU A 622 7.02 -25.18 6.63
C LEU A 622 5.50 -25.28 6.73
N ASN A 623 4.79 -24.43 6.00
CA ASN A 623 3.33 -24.36 6.01
C ASN A 623 2.70 -24.99 4.76
N ASP A 624 3.42 -24.93 3.65
CA ASP A 624 2.97 -25.41 2.36
C ASP A 624 3.38 -26.88 2.19
N VAL A 625 2.40 -27.74 1.96
CA VAL A 625 2.58 -29.19 1.99
C VAL A 625 2.26 -29.84 0.66
N ILE A 626 2.90 -30.98 0.40
CA ILE A 626 2.49 -31.92 -0.63
C ILE A 626 2.31 -33.27 0.06
N LEU A 627 1.07 -33.68 0.25
CA LEU A 627 0.73 -34.96 0.88
C LEU A 627 0.40 -35.98 -0.20
N THR A 628 1.01 -37.17 -0.15
CA THR A 628 0.77 -38.23 -1.12
C THR A 628 0.79 -39.60 -0.47
N ASN A 629 -0.03 -40.51 -1.00
CA ASN A 629 0.02 -41.94 -0.65
C ASN A 629 0.98 -42.73 -1.57
N LYS A 630 1.72 -42.06 -2.46
CA LYS A 630 2.69 -42.66 -3.39
C LYS A 630 4.07 -42.03 -3.22
N ASN A 631 4.86 -42.65 -2.36
CA ASN A 631 6.19 -42.16 -2.01
C ASN A 631 7.28 -42.38 -3.09
N ILE A 632 6.98 -43.18 -4.12
CA ILE A 632 7.96 -43.67 -5.12
C ILE A 632 7.97 -42.80 -6.40
N ILE A 633 7.11 -41.76 -6.49
CA ILE A 633 6.78 -41.08 -7.76
C ILE A 633 7.05 -39.56 -7.69
N TYR A 634 8.15 -39.12 -7.08
CA TYR A 634 8.59 -37.72 -7.23
C TYR A 634 10.12 -37.63 -7.25
N LYS A 635 10.68 -36.75 -8.10
CA LYS A 635 12.13 -36.64 -8.29
C LYS A 635 12.75 -35.35 -7.77
N ASN A 636 12.01 -34.23 -7.71
CA ASN A 636 12.49 -32.95 -7.17
C ASN A 636 11.33 -32.02 -6.78
N VAL A 637 11.50 -31.27 -5.68
CA VAL A 637 10.70 -30.08 -5.33
C VAL A 637 11.56 -28.86 -5.57
N VAL A 638 11.08 -27.87 -6.33
CA VAL A 638 11.81 -26.63 -6.60
C VAL A 638 11.04 -25.46 -5.96
N ASN A 639 11.75 -24.69 -5.14
CA ASN A 639 11.22 -23.43 -4.59
C ASN A 639 11.63 -22.29 -5.54
N PHE A 640 10.68 -21.45 -5.94
CA PHE A 640 10.92 -20.38 -6.89
C PHE A 640 10.36 -19.06 -6.37
N ASN A 641 11.15 -17.99 -6.23
CA ASN A 641 10.58 -16.70 -5.84
C ASN A 641 10.25 -15.86 -7.07
N CYS A 642 8.99 -15.89 -7.54
CA CYS A 642 8.58 -15.10 -8.71
C CYS A 642 8.00 -13.73 -8.38
N ALA A 643 8.13 -13.22 -7.14
CA ALA A 643 7.61 -11.90 -6.72
C ALA A 643 6.10 -11.64 -6.93
N ILE A 644 5.32 -12.65 -7.36
CA ILE A 644 3.87 -12.56 -7.56
C ILE A 644 3.11 -13.00 -6.29
N SER A 645 3.68 -13.91 -5.49
CA SER A 645 3.17 -14.27 -4.16
C SER A 645 3.73 -13.35 -3.09
N ASP A 646 2.94 -13.05 -2.06
CA ASP A 646 3.38 -12.29 -0.87
C ASP A 646 4.51 -12.99 -0.10
N ILE A 647 4.62 -14.31 -0.24
CA ILE A 647 5.64 -15.16 0.37
C ILE A 647 5.91 -16.29 -0.63
N GLY A 648 7.06 -16.24 -1.32
CA GLY A 648 7.68 -17.34 -2.10
C GLY A 648 6.78 -18.26 -2.94
N VAL A 649 7.01 -18.32 -4.26
CA VAL A 649 6.25 -19.23 -5.13
C VAL A 649 6.70 -20.69 -4.99
N TYR A 650 5.76 -21.59 -4.75
CA TYR A 650 6.07 -23.02 -4.75
C TYR A 650 5.67 -23.66 -6.06
N LEU A 651 6.65 -23.78 -6.95
CA LEU A 651 6.48 -24.61 -8.11
C LEU A 651 6.79 -26.06 -7.75
N TYR A 652 5.76 -26.76 -7.28
CA TYR A 652 5.86 -28.19 -7.08
C TYR A 652 6.01 -28.90 -8.44
N LEU A 653 6.91 -29.88 -8.50
CA LEU A 653 7.19 -30.65 -9.70
C LEU A 653 6.94 -32.12 -9.39
N LEU A 654 5.68 -32.53 -9.52
CA LEU A 654 5.33 -33.93 -9.33
C LEU A 654 5.68 -34.76 -10.58
N TRP A 655 6.83 -35.44 -10.56
CA TRP A 655 7.26 -36.27 -11.68
C TRP A 655 6.64 -37.66 -11.68
N MET A 656 5.85 -37.94 -12.71
CA MET A 656 5.32 -39.27 -12.95
C MET A 656 6.30 -40.10 -13.80
N ALA A 657 6.97 -41.08 -13.18
CA ALA A 657 7.78 -42.04 -13.93
C ALA A 657 6.91 -42.80 -14.94
N ASP A 658 7.48 -43.10 -16.12
CA ASP A 658 6.83 -44.00 -17.07
C ASP A 658 6.82 -45.38 -16.42
N CYS A 659 5.63 -45.90 -16.09
CA CYS A 659 5.45 -47.29 -15.75
C CYS A 659 5.58 -48.10 -17.05
N ASP A 660 6.81 -48.20 -17.59
CA ASP A 660 7.18 -49.22 -18.56
C ASP A 660 8.70 -49.38 -18.58
N ARG A 661 9.20 -50.27 -17.71
CA ARG A 661 10.38 -51.10 -17.99
C ARG A 661 10.28 -52.40 -17.22
N ALA A 662 9.45 -53.30 -17.74
CA ALA A 662 9.77 -54.71 -17.74
C ALA A 662 11.02 -54.94 -18.62
N SER A 663 12.22 -54.58 -18.14
CA SER A 663 13.52 -55.05 -18.65
C SER A 663 14.68 -54.28 -17.96
N MET A 664 15.13 -54.78 -16.81
CA MET A 664 16.56 -54.86 -16.48
C MET A 664 16.73 -55.79 -15.28
N THR A 665 16.77 -57.08 -15.62
CA THR A 665 17.50 -58.08 -14.83
C THR A 665 19.00 -57.71 -14.86
N VAL A 666 19.68 -57.97 -13.73
CA VAL A 666 21.15 -58.01 -13.55
C VAL A 666 21.88 -56.66 -13.52
N PHE A 667 22.13 -56.12 -12.33
CA PHE A 667 23.46 -55.91 -11.71
C PHE A 667 23.33 -55.07 -10.42
N SER A 668 24.05 -55.50 -9.37
CA SER A 668 24.19 -54.87 -8.04
C SER A 668 23.18 -55.21 -6.92
N VAL A 669 22.75 -56.47 -6.83
CA VAL A 669 22.51 -57.10 -5.51
C VAL A 669 23.51 -58.25 -5.36
N SER A 670 24.78 -57.89 -5.18
CA SER A 670 25.84 -58.84 -4.83
C SER A 670 26.97 -58.19 -4.02
N VAL A 671 26.71 -57.16 -3.20
CA VAL A 671 27.64 -56.74 -2.13
C VAL A 671 26.86 -56.04 -1.01
N MET A 672 26.11 -56.79 -0.19
CA MET A 672 25.76 -56.42 1.21
C MET A 672 24.85 -57.50 1.85
N ARG A 673 25.31 -58.74 1.82
CA ARG A 673 24.85 -59.81 2.73
C ARG A 673 25.98 -60.82 2.80
N ILE A 674 26.89 -60.59 3.75
CA ILE A 674 27.79 -61.51 4.46
C ILE A 674 28.90 -60.61 5.03
N SER A 675 28.77 -60.24 6.31
CA SER A 675 29.87 -60.10 7.27
C SER A 675 29.35 -59.40 8.54
N ARG A 676 28.68 -60.18 9.39
CA ARG A 676 28.54 -59.87 10.82
C ARG A 676 28.67 -61.12 11.68
N SER A 677 29.46 -62.10 11.22
CA SER A 677 29.70 -63.36 11.94
C SER A 677 31.13 -63.90 11.90
N VAL A 678 32.13 -63.18 11.38
CA VAL A 678 33.54 -63.63 11.47
C VAL A 678 34.46 -62.42 11.64
N LEU A 679 34.62 -61.97 12.89
CA LEU A 679 35.82 -61.27 13.38
C LEU A 679 35.79 -61.36 14.91
N LYS A 680 36.04 -62.58 15.38
CA LYS A 680 36.44 -62.88 16.75
C LYS A 680 37.37 -64.09 16.71
N THR A 681 38.53 -63.93 16.08
CA THR A 681 39.71 -64.79 16.30
C THR A 681 40.93 -64.18 15.60
N GLU A 682 41.94 -63.92 16.42
CA GLU A 682 43.38 -63.93 16.15
C GLU A 682 44.05 -62.72 15.45
N LEU A 683 44.91 -62.11 16.28
CA LEU A 683 46.08 -61.25 16.04
C LEU A 683 45.84 -59.76 15.76
#